data_AF-A0AAX4KC75-F1
#
_entry.id   AF-A0AAX4KC75-F1
#
_cell.length_a   1.000
_cell.length_b   1.000
_cell.length_c   1.000
_cell.angle_alpha   90.00
_cell.angle_beta   90.00
_cell.angle_gamma   90.00
#
_symmetry.space_group_name_H-M   'P 1'
#
loop_
_entity.id
_entity.type
_entity.pdbx_description
1 polymer ?
#
loop_
_entity_poly.entity_id
_entity_poly.type
_entity_poly.pdbx_seq_one_letter_code
_entity_poly.pdbx_strand_id
1 'polypeptide(L)'
;MSRFIRSKYQQYKRDNEQLSTWLGRTAVNYGFQLANFLEADKYLDGGDGDAKPTANQLKNAKKKAKAKARAKAKAGGEQKQAQDGKSEDQEGNDAASELGVKMEKMNINDPPAPTSASTPIKGYLIPTHLYQPIAEHLVACSVRIPVETMQLLDRCIKLRFSCLKRFLSIPSASNEGHAHFINVLTDVYNIFAEYKNQESTEETKAYKSRSPSNRFAELAVEEDEDVEDLADIFLPEPPRPPTVSPARIRCMPEPSREELLLRALAFFEDVHHIRDEIIGVWERYKSGKISLITAAVTTNAALELLRKSHEDVVKSILPKFENSLPSLLVILFNVLYSAITGTSGIRIPPLWDEVNESDIIATTIYEHLLIPISQEIHGVADLFEHGSIPVSKPGYFGQYDPSVDVRQASFSRRCHQSQILICETYLEYLPLIAFGDVISKHMLTPAADVQIDGRPINIYFFDEMAVEIDTFRQTETPSLLLLIFGQIFVDINLVLGTSAAKALHHLRDEADHMLTTLERRTETEPAAHPITWPPENEEVIGSFKYELSFWRSVSTASRVPGGRSARKATIFERNPMLCGLVLFRLRIQYQDIGFKLVNSFATLLSTAHLVAACRLFGLMPGASMPSWPDMDLVLDIHGKEDIFGGKYPDTIDDSLVSWHYMMGYSTETLGALRHVGTDSPIPSYLRNRTRDAKLKSKSGAKRLRDHSQILPIFANKYRSNSIAGTTYDINILEKLFQDIQADRLDAGRKGYRSSRNIKIRRERKHRSPKYSILQMISLLEAGLEAETASIRFDYVSMHLRCFSILDKVRLSAHEYITSKVGPDYLDNDSQLPYVVGQILQFAAFSPRAAAQNRIKREGRDAVVIRSQRLMEATQVLGNYLRETGEGDAEIKRMRNV
;
A
#
# COMPACT_ATOMS: atom_id res chain seq x y z
N MET A 1 -10.95 -2.05 14.61
CA MET A 1 -10.82 -0.92 13.63
C MET A 1 -9.40 -0.82 13.10
N SER A 2 -9.18 -0.28 11.89
CA SER A 2 -7.83 0.20 11.54
C SER A 2 -7.52 1.34 12.50
N ARG A 3 -6.35 1.34 13.15
CA ARG A 3 -5.98 2.41 14.09
C ARG A 3 -5.62 3.71 13.39
N PHE A 4 -5.50 3.67 12.07
CA PHE A 4 -4.79 4.69 11.30
C PHE A 4 -5.58 5.23 10.12
N ILE A 5 -6.51 4.45 9.52
CA ILE A 5 -7.38 4.94 8.45
C ILE A 5 -8.78 5.17 9.00
N ARG A 6 -9.38 6.33 8.70
CA ARG A 6 -10.74 6.64 9.12
C ARG A 6 -11.53 7.40 8.06
N SER A 7 -12.71 6.89 7.72
CA SER A 7 -13.68 7.56 6.85
C SER A 7 -14.66 8.44 7.66
N LYS A 8 -15.46 9.31 7.02
CA LYS A 8 -16.47 10.13 7.72
C LYS A 8 -17.49 9.26 8.43
N TYR A 9 -17.92 8.14 7.85
CA TYR A 9 -18.75 7.13 8.51
C TYR A 9 -18.11 6.60 9.81
N GLN A 10 -16.82 6.29 9.77
CA GLN A 10 -16.10 5.79 10.94
C GLN A 10 -15.87 6.88 11.99
N GLN A 11 -15.62 8.12 11.56
CA GLN A 11 -15.53 9.30 12.43
C GLN A 11 -16.86 9.56 13.12
N TYR A 12 -17.96 9.55 12.36
CA TYR A 12 -19.32 9.66 12.86
C TYR A 12 -19.59 8.62 13.96
N LYS A 13 -19.35 7.33 13.69
CA LYS A 13 -19.58 6.26 14.66
C LYS A 13 -18.77 6.45 15.93
N ARG A 14 -17.48 6.80 15.79
CA ARG A 14 -16.58 7.02 16.93
C ARG A 14 -17.01 8.21 17.78
N ASP A 15 -17.23 9.37 17.17
CA ASP A 15 -17.51 10.59 17.92
C ASP A 15 -18.80 10.45 18.71
N ASN A 16 -19.79 9.78 18.11
CA ASN A 16 -21.02 9.40 18.78
C ASN A 16 -20.78 8.44 19.95
N GLU A 17 -20.04 7.34 19.76
CA GLU A 17 -19.68 6.44 20.85
C GLU A 17 -18.93 7.16 21.98
N GLN A 18 -17.98 8.02 21.63
CA GLN A 18 -17.13 8.74 22.58
C GLN A 18 -17.94 9.77 23.38
N LEU A 19 -18.83 10.52 22.72
CA LEU A 19 -19.75 11.46 23.34
C LEU A 19 -20.73 10.74 24.27
N SER A 20 -21.43 9.71 23.77
CA SER A 20 -22.39 8.93 24.56
C SER A 20 -21.72 8.25 25.75
N THR A 21 -20.52 7.67 25.57
CA THR A 21 -19.75 7.06 26.65
C THR A 21 -19.38 8.08 27.71
N TRP A 22 -18.93 9.28 27.32
CA TRP A 22 -18.59 10.31 28.29
C TRP A 22 -19.82 10.80 29.06
N LEU A 23 -20.92 11.09 28.37
CA LEU A 23 -22.18 11.51 28.98
C LEU A 23 -22.72 10.45 29.94
N GLY A 24 -22.81 9.19 29.48
CA GLY A 24 -23.32 8.08 30.29
C GLY A 24 -22.45 7.78 31.52
N ARG A 25 -21.12 7.72 31.36
CA ARG A 25 -20.20 7.50 32.49
C ARG A 25 -20.29 8.64 33.52
N THR A 26 -20.35 9.89 33.04
CA THR A 26 -20.44 11.04 33.94
C THR A 26 -21.78 11.02 34.67
N ALA A 27 -22.89 10.80 33.96
CA ALA A 27 -24.23 10.73 34.56
C ALA A 27 -24.29 9.65 35.66
N VAL A 28 -23.78 8.44 35.39
CA VAL A 28 -23.76 7.33 36.36
C VAL A 28 -22.87 7.62 37.56
N ASN A 29 -21.71 8.24 37.35
CA ASN A 29 -20.84 8.67 38.47
C ASN A 29 -21.55 9.68 39.40
N TYR A 30 -22.50 10.45 38.88
CA TYR A 30 -23.31 11.43 39.60
C TYR A 30 -24.73 10.93 39.90
N GLY A 31 -24.93 9.60 39.95
CA GLY A 31 -26.16 9.00 40.48
C GLY A 31 -27.32 8.87 39.49
N PHE A 32 -27.12 9.14 38.20
CA PHE A 32 -28.12 8.82 37.17
C PHE A 32 -28.32 7.31 37.09
N GLN A 33 -29.57 6.85 37.11
CA GLN A 33 -29.88 5.44 37.25
C GLN A 33 -29.49 4.65 35.99
N LEU A 34 -28.64 3.64 36.15
CA LEU A 34 -28.18 2.80 35.04
C LEU A 34 -29.34 1.99 34.41
N ALA A 35 -30.43 1.77 35.16
CA ALA A 35 -31.64 1.09 34.70
C ALA A 35 -32.37 1.84 33.57
N ASN A 36 -32.08 3.14 33.39
CA ASN A 36 -32.63 3.93 32.30
C ASN A 36 -31.92 3.65 30.97
N PHE A 37 -30.74 3.03 30.98
CA PHE A 37 -30.05 2.62 29.75
C PHE A 37 -30.42 1.19 29.35
N LEU A 38 -30.40 0.92 28.05
CA LEU A 38 -30.61 -0.43 27.54
C LEU A 38 -29.27 -1.19 27.55
N GLU A 39 -29.21 -2.40 28.09
CA GLU A 39 -28.00 -3.24 28.01
C GLU A 39 -27.80 -3.69 26.55
N ALA A 40 -26.58 -3.59 26.04
CA ALA A 40 -26.31 -3.99 24.66
C ALA A 40 -26.23 -5.53 24.55
N ASP A 41 -27.02 -6.13 23.66
CA ASP A 41 -27.10 -7.59 23.43
C ASP A 41 -25.77 -8.25 23.01
N LYS A 42 -24.78 -7.45 22.58
CA LYS A 42 -23.41 -7.89 22.25
C LYS A 42 -22.40 -6.91 22.85
N TYR A 43 -21.20 -7.40 23.17
CA TYR A 43 -20.06 -6.52 23.45
C TYR A 43 -19.96 -5.48 22.32
N LEU A 44 -19.96 -4.19 22.67
CA LEU A 44 -19.82 -3.09 21.72
C LEU A 44 -18.41 -3.17 21.11
N ASP A 45 -18.29 -3.89 20.00
CA ASP A 45 -17.02 -4.10 19.30
C ASP A 45 -16.70 -2.85 18.49
N GLY A 46 -15.71 -2.04 18.90
CA GLY A 46 -15.41 -0.82 18.15
C GLY A 46 -14.40 0.18 18.71
N GLY A 47 -14.39 0.50 20.00
CA GLY A 47 -13.50 1.55 20.51
C GLY A 47 -12.11 1.05 20.94
N ASP A 48 -11.06 1.86 20.70
CA ASP A 48 -9.61 1.73 20.96
C ASP A 48 -9.13 1.15 22.34
N GLY A 49 -10.03 0.66 23.20
CA GLY A 49 -9.74 0.17 24.55
C GLY A 49 -9.30 -1.30 24.67
N ASP A 50 -9.56 -2.16 23.68
CA ASP A 50 -9.41 -3.62 23.81
C ASP A 50 -8.32 -4.25 22.92
N ALA A 51 -7.17 -3.58 22.79
CA ALA A 51 -6.00 -4.32 22.36
C ALA A 51 -5.48 -5.17 23.51
N LYS A 52 -5.56 -6.51 23.35
CA LYS A 52 -4.75 -7.45 24.15
C LYS A 52 -3.33 -6.87 24.27
N PRO A 53 -2.80 -6.71 25.49
CA PRO A 53 -1.49 -6.10 25.65
C PRO A 53 -0.49 -6.91 24.83
N THR A 54 0.19 -6.22 23.90
CA THR A 54 1.19 -6.85 23.02
C THR A 54 2.21 -7.62 23.85
N ALA A 55 2.82 -8.67 23.29
CA ALA A 55 3.84 -9.46 24.00
C ALA A 55 4.92 -8.58 24.65
N ASN A 56 5.25 -7.44 24.02
CA ASN A 56 6.16 -6.43 24.57
C ASN A 56 5.57 -5.63 25.74
N GLN A 57 4.28 -5.28 25.73
CA GLN A 57 3.60 -4.66 26.86
C GLN A 57 3.47 -5.64 28.05
N LEU A 58 3.15 -6.91 27.80
CA LEU A 58 3.18 -7.98 28.83
C LEU A 58 4.58 -8.20 29.40
N LYS A 59 5.61 -8.17 28.55
CA LYS A 59 7.02 -8.28 28.97
C LYS A 59 7.45 -7.07 29.80
N ASN A 60 7.03 -5.87 29.43
CA ASN A 60 7.30 -4.65 30.19
C ASN A 60 6.52 -4.60 31.51
N ALA A 61 5.28 -5.08 31.54
CA ALA A 61 4.48 -5.23 32.75
C ALA A 61 5.10 -6.26 33.71
N LYS A 62 5.53 -7.43 33.20
CA LYS A 62 6.33 -8.40 33.96
C LYS A 62 7.64 -7.80 34.48
N LYS A 63 8.32 -6.97 33.68
CA LYS A 63 9.56 -6.30 34.09
C LYS A 63 9.32 -5.25 35.17
N LYS A 64 8.24 -4.47 35.08
CA LYS A 64 7.80 -3.52 36.12
C LYS A 64 7.34 -4.24 37.39
N ALA A 65 6.61 -5.34 37.27
CA ALA A 65 6.21 -6.17 38.41
C ALA A 65 7.43 -6.80 39.11
N LYS A 66 8.40 -7.30 38.35
CA LYS A 66 9.67 -7.84 38.87
C LYS A 66 10.54 -6.75 39.51
N ALA A 67 10.52 -5.52 38.98
CA ALA A 67 11.19 -4.37 39.58
C ALA A 67 10.51 -3.92 40.89
N LYS A 68 9.16 -3.91 40.93
CA LYS A 68 8.37 -3.58 42.13
C LYS A 68 8.51 -4.67 43.21
N ALA A 69 8.61 -5.93 42.81
CA ALA A 69 8.91 -7.06 43.70
C ALA A 69 10.35 -6.99 44.24
N ARG A 70 11.34 -6.63 43.41
CA ARG A 70 12.72 -6.38 43.86
C ARG A 70 12.83 -5.18 44.80
N ALA A 71 12.05 -4.13 44.57
CA ALA A 71 11.99 -2.98 45.48
C ALA A 71 11.35 -3.34 46.83
N LYS A 72 10.28 -4.16 46.83
CA LYS A 72 9.70 -4.70 48.07
C LYS A 72 10.63 -5.69 48.78
N ALA A 73 11.39 -6.50 48.05
CA ALA A 73 12.37 -7.42 48.63
C ALA A 73 13.58 -6.69 49.24
N LYS A 74 14.00 -5.55 48.67
CA LYS A 74 15.01 -4.67 49.27
C LYS A 74 14.49 -3.94 50.52
N ALA A 75 13.22 -3.55 50.54
CA ALA A 75 12.59 -2.93 51.71
C ALA A 75 12.30 -3.93 52.86
N GLY A 76 12.25 -5.24 52.57
CA GLY A 76 12.08 -6.29 53.58
C GLY A 76 13.38 -6.91 54.09
N GLY A 77 14.54 -6.45 53.60
CA GLY A 77 15.87 -7.02 53.90
C GLY A 77 16.62 -6.38 55.07
N GLU A 78 16.08 -5.33 55.69
CA GLU A 78 16.73 -4.63 56.82
C GLU A 78 16.29 -5.13 58.21
N GLN A 79 15.60 -6.26 58.28
CA GLN A 79 15.31 -6.95 59.55
C GLN A 79 15.60 -8.45 59.43
N LYS A 80 16.89 -8.81 59.41
CA LYS A 80 17.44 -9.98 60.11
C LYS A 80 18.96 -9.92 60.11
N GLN A 81 19.46 -9.50 61.27
CA GLN A 81 20.85 -9.58 61.69
C GLN A 81 21.40 -11.01 61.63
N ALA A 82 22.71 -11.06 61.35
CA ALA A 82 23.72 -11.84 62.06
C ALA A 82 23.53 -13.35 62.19
N GLN A 83 24.36 -14.10 61.48
CA GLN A 83 25.37 -15.00 62.05
C GLN A 83 26.12 -15.73 60.92
N ASP A 84 27.46 -15.79 61.09
CA ASP A 84 28.44 -16.80 60.63
C ASP A 84 28.27 -17.44 59.24
N GLY A 85 29.24 -17.51 58.34
CA GLY A 85 30.70 -17.50 58.43
C GLY A 85 31.22 -18.59 57.48
N LYS A 86 32.27 -18.29 56.69
CA LYS A 86 33.09 -19.21 55.85
C LYS A 86 32.38 -19.91 54.66
N SER A 87 32.99 -20.31 53.54
CA SER A 87 34.23 -20.04 52.77
C SER A 87 34.19 -21.03 51.58
N GLU A 88 34.63 -20.63 50.37
CA GLU A 88 35.23 -21.46 49.29
C GLU A 88 34.36 -22.61 48.69
N ASP A 89 34.45 -23.08 47.44
CA ASP A 89 35.18 -22.77 46.21
C ASP A 89 34.58 -23.64 45.07
N GLN A 90 34.87 -23.26 43.81
CA GLN A 90 35.09 -24.12 42.61
C GLN A 90 33.91 -24.95 42.01
N GLU A 91 33.50 -24.78 40.74
CA GLU A 91 34.14 -24.98 39.40
C GLU A 91 33.63 -26.28 38.72
N GLY A 92 33.48 -26.24 37.39
CA GLY A 92 33.35 -27.41 36.49
C GLY A 92 31.91 -27.76 36.08
N ASN A 93 31.34 -27.30 34.96
CA ASN A 93 31.56 -27.61 33.54
C ASN A 93 31.26 -29.06 33.07
N ASP A 94 30.55 -29.10 31.93
CA ASP A 94 30.47 -30.15 30.89
C ASP A 94 29.35 -31.23 30.90
N ALA A 95 28.35 -30.95 30.04
CA ALA A 95 27.92 -31.71 28.85
C ALA A 95 27.40 -33.17 28.91
N ALA A 96 26.21 -33.30 28.31
CA ALA A 96 25.72 -34.37 27.41
C ALA A 96 24.83 -35.54 27.96
N SER A 97 23.58 -35.50 27.49
CA SER A 97 22.80 -36.59 26.85
C SER A 97 22.27 -37.80 27.65
N GLU A 98 20.94 -37.78 27.83
CA GLU A 98 19.94 -38.87 27.69
C GLU A 98 20.20 -40.30 28.22
N LEU A 99 19.38 -40.73 29.21
CA LEU A 99 18.35 -41.79 29.09
C LEU A 99 17.75 -42.17 30.46
N GLY A 100 16.42 -42.34 30.53
CA GLY A 100 15.81 -43.37 31.40
C GLY A 100 15.04 -42.96 32.68
N VAL A 101 13.85 -42.38 32.50
CA VAL A 101 12.57 -42.67 33.21
C VAL A 101 12.57 -43.04 34.72
N LYS A 102 11.88 -42.22 35.53
CA LYS A 102 10.78 -42.68 36.42
C LYS A 102 9.82 -41.54 36.78
N MET A 103 8.57 -41.70 36.33
CA MET A 103 7.41 -40.91 36.73
C MET A 103 7.09 -41.16 38.21
N GLU A 104 6.90 -40.10 38.98
CA GLU A 104 5.98 -40.09 40.11
C GLU A 104 4.96 -38.96 39.94
N LYS A 105 3.69 -39.34 40.02
CA LYS A 105 2.51 -38.53 39.73
C LYS A 105 2.29 -37.51 40.86
N MET A 106 2.13 -36.24 40.51
CA MET A 106 1.36 -35.30 41.34
C MET A 106 0.25 -34.65 40.53
N ASN A 107 -0.92 -34.69 41.14
CA ASN A 107 -2.25 -34.57 40.56
C ASN A 107 -2.56 -33.09 40.24
N ILE A 108 -2.87 -32.80 38.97
CA ILE A 108 -3.42 -31.52 38.52
C ILE A 108 -4.90 -31.53 38.93
N ASN A 109 -5.25 -31.07 40.12
CA ASN A 109 -6.64 -30.77 40.46
C ASN A 109 -6.85 -29.74 41.59
N ASP A 110 -5.80 -29.02 42.02
CA ASP A 110 -6.02 -27.82 42.84
C ASP A 110 -6.13 -26.59 41.93
N PRO A 111 -7.29 -25.90 41.90
CA PRO A 111 -7.44 -24.70 41.09
C PRO A 111 -6.55 -23.58 41.67
N PRO A 112 -5.78 -22.87 40.82
CA PRO A 112 -5.00 -21.73 41.28
C PRO A 112 -5.94 -20.62 41.74
N ALA A 113 -5.66 -20.06 42.92
CA ALA A 113 -6.41 -18.96 43.51
C ALA A 113 -6.64 -17.81 42.51
N PRO A 114 -7.85 -17.21 42.45
CA PRO A 114 -8.19 -16.23 41.44
C PRO A 114 -7.36 -14.95 41.63
N THR A 115 -6.39 -14.74 40.75
CA THR A 115 -5.91 -13.40 40.43
C THR A 115 -7.10 -12.54 40.04
N SER A 116 -7.30 -11.43 40.74
CA SER A 116 -8.33 -10.41 40.51
C SER A 116 -8.60 -10.18 39.02
N ALA A 117 -9.64 -10.82 38.50
CA ALA A 117 -10.15 -10.59 37.16
C ALA A 117 -10.61 -9.13 37.09
N SER A 118 -10.07 -8.37 36.12
CA SER A 118 -10.67 -7.10 35.76
C SER A 118 -12.10 -7.38 35.32
N THR A 119 -13.09 -6.83 36.03
CA THR A 119 -14.49 -6.87 35.62
C THR A 119 -14.62 -6.43 34.16
N PRO A 120 -15.27 -7.21 33.29
CA PRO A 120 -15.45 -6.85 31.89
C PRO A 120 -16.25 -5.54 31.79
N ILE A 121 -15.83 -4.64 30.89
CA ILE A 121 -16.56 -3.40 30.61
C ILE A 121 -17.90 -3.78 29.97
N LYS A 122 -19.00 -3.37 30.59
CA LYS A 122 -20.35 -3.60 30.05
C LYS A 122 -20.75 -2.51 29.05
N GLY A 123 -21.46 -2.90 28.00
CA GLY A 123 -21.98 -2.00 26.96
C GLY A 123 -23.44 -1.62 27.20
N TYR A 124 -23.77 -0.35 26.96
CA TYR A 124 -25.12 0.20 27.10
C TYR A 124 -25.50 1.08 25.89
N LEU A 125 -26.80 1.17 25.61
CA LEU A 125 -27.36 2.09 24.61
C LEU A 125 -28.11 3.22 25.33
N ILE A 126 -27.91 4.45 24.85
CA ILE A 126 -28.61 5.65 25.32
C ILE A 126 -29.72 5.99 24.31
N PRO A 127 -30.99 5.81 24.68
CA PRO A 127 -32.12 6.32 23.91
C PRO A 127 -32.02 7.83 23.68
N THR A 128 -32.46 8.28 22.50
CA THR A 128 -32.41 9.70 22.09
C THR A 128 -33.06 10.63 23.11
N HIS A 129 -34.21 10.24 23.67
CA HIS A 129 -34.95 11.05 24.64
C HIS A 129 -34.23 11.25 25.98
N LEU A 130 -33.17 10.49 26.27
CA LEU A 130 -32.40 10.62 27.52
C LEU A 130 -31.23 11.60 27.43
N TYR A 131 -30.82 12.04 26.24
CA TYR A 131 -29.67 12.95 26.11
C TYR A 131 -29.89 14.30 26.80
N GLN A 132 -31.08 14.89 26.63
CA GLN A 132 -31.44 16.14 27.29
C GLN A 132 -31.56 15.97 28.82
N PRO A 133 -32.31 14.98 29.36
CA PRO A 133 -32.33 14.70 30.80
C PRO A 133 -30.96 14.46 31.42
N ILE A 134 -30.05 13.80 30.70
CA ILE A 134 -28.66 13.60 31.15
C ILE A 134 -27.95 14.96 31.25
N ALA A 135 -28.08 15.84 30.25
CA ALA A 135 -27.46 17.15 30.27
C ALA A 135 -27.98 18.02 31.43
N GLU A 136 -29.31 18.05 31.62
CA GLU A 136 -29.95 18.76 32.73
C GLU A 136 -29.50 18.22 34.10
N HIS A 137 -29.39 16.89 34.26
CA HIS A 137 -28.89 16.25 35.49
C HIS A 137 -27.44 16.64 35.80
N LEU A 138 -26.58 16.68 34.79
CA LEU A 138 -25.18 17.08 34.94
C LEU A 138 -25.04 18.56 35.36
N VAL A 139 -25.87 19.43 34.78
CA VAL A 139 -25.94 20.85 35.17
C VAL A 139 -26.47 21.01 36.60
N ALA A 140 -27.53 20.28 36.96
CA ALA A 140 -28.08 20.30 38.32
C ALA A 140 -27.08 19.80 39.39
N CYS A 141 -26.19 18.88 39.00
CA CYS A 141 -25.09 18.39 39.84
C CYS A 141 -23.85 19.29 39.83
N SER A 142 -23.90 20.45 39.18
CA SER A 142 -22.80 21.40 39.00
C SER A 142 -21.51 20.75 38.45
N VAL A 143 -21.66 19.88 37.45
CA VAL A 143 -20.53 19.16 36.86
C VAL A 143 -19.76 20.05 35.90
N ARG A 144 -18.44 20.18 36.09
CA ARG A 144 -17.58 20.92 35.17
C ARG A 144 -17.52 20.25 33.80
N ILE A 145 -18.02 20.92 32.76
CA ILE A 145 -18.02 20.42 31.38
C ILE A 145 -16.72 20.80 30.65
N PRO A 146 -15.90 19.82 30.19
CA PRO A 146 -14.68 20.10 29.43
C PRO A 146 -14.92 20.86 28.12
N VAL A 147 -13.91 21.60 27.65
CA VAL A 147 -13.98 22.28 26.34
C VAL A 147 -14.00 21.26 25.21
N GLU A 148 -13.27 20.17 25.37
CA GLU A 148 -13.20 19.05 24.44
C GLU A 148 -14.58 18.38 24.26
N THR A 149 -15.41 18.32 25.31
CA THR A 149 -16.79 17.81 25.20
C THR A 149 -17.66 18.74 24.35
N MET A 150 -17.54 20.06 24.51
CA MET A 150 -18.25 21.03 23.68
C MET A 150 -17.81 20.94 22.21
N GLN A 151 -16.51 20.79 21.96
CA GLN A 151 -15.96 20.61 20.62
C GLN A 151 -16.44 19.31 19.96
N LEU A 152 -16.49 18.20 20.73
CA LEU A 152 -16.96 16.92 20.21
C LEU A 152 -18.45 16.96 19.91
N LEU A 153 -19.25 17.59 20.79
CA LEU A 153 -20.67 17.77 20.60
C LEU A 153 -20.97 18.62 19.35
N ASP A 154 -20.25 19.73 19.16
CA ASP A 154 -20.35 20.55 17.95
C ASP A 154 -20.04 19.75 16.68
N ARG A 155 -18.94 18.97 16.71
CA ARG A 155 -18.56 18.09 15.60
C ARG A 155 -19.62 17.03 15.30
N CYS A 156 -20.20 16.42 16.33
CA CYS A 156 -21.31 15.45 16.19
C CYS A 156 -22.55 16.08 15.51
N ILE A 157 -22.83 17.36 15.77
CA ILE A 157 -23.93 18.10 15.14
C ILE A 157 -23.58 18.41 13.67
N LYS A 158 -22.40 18.99 13.40
CA LYS A 158 -21.92 19.33 12.05
C LYS A 158 -21.86 18.12 11.13
N LEU A 159 -21.31 17.00 11.61
CA LEU A 159 -21.25 15.75 10.84
C LEU A 159 -22.64 15.27 10.38
N ARG A 160 -23.64 15.35 11.26
CA ARG A 160 -25.03 14.98 10.93
C ARG A 160 -25.66 15.93 9.95
N PHE A 161 -25.44 17.23 10.16
CA PHE A 161 -25.95 18.25 9.28
C PHE A 161 -25.36 18.12 7.87
N SER A 162 -24.05 17.94 7.76
CA SER A 162 -23.33 17.74 6.50
C SER A 162 -23.94 16.60 5.66
N CYS A 163 -24.33 15.48 6.28
CA CYS A 163 -24.99 14.36 5.59
C CYS A 163 -26.36 14.72 4.98
N LEU A 164 -27.03 15.75 5.51
CA LEU A 164 -28.33 16.22 5.03
C LEU A 164 -28.23 17.51 4.20
N LYS A 165 -27.14 18.28 4.35
CA LYS A 165 -26.94 19.62 3.78
C LYS A 165 -27.18 19.69 2.29
N ARG A 166 -26.68 18.69 1.53
CA ARG A 166 -26.84 18.61 0.06
C ARG A 166 -28.31 18.57 -0.38
N PHE A 167 -29.21 18.24 0.55
CA PHE A 167 -30.64 18.10 0.38
C PHE A 167 -31.45 19.18 1.14
N LEU A 168 -30.80 20.06 1.91
CA LEU A 168 -31.46 21.11 2.71
C LEU A 168 -31.41 22.51 2.07
N SER A 169 -30.81 22.67 0.88
CA SER A 169 -30.62 23.94 0.17
C SER A 169 -31.92 24.63 -0.31
N ILE A 170 -33.10 24.18 0.13
CA ILE A 170 -34.41 24.76 -0.22
C ILE A 170 -35.08 25.29 1.07
N PRO A 171 -35.58 26.54 1.12
CA PRO A 171 -35.77 27.31 2.37
C PRO A 171 -36.94 26.89 3.29
N SER A 172 -37.55 25.71 3.11
CA SER A 172 -38.81 25.35 3.81
C SER A 172 -38.85 23.94 4.41
N ALA A 173 -37.74 23.21 4.48
CA ALA A 173 -37.72 21.83 4.95
C ALA A 173 -37.73 21.71 6.49
N SER A 174 -38.88 21.99 7.11
CA SER A 174 -39.18 21.56 8.48
C SER A 174 -39.83 20.17 8.46
N ASN A 175 -39.03 19.10 8.48
CA ASN A 175 -39.53 17.75 8.71
C ASN A 175 -39.15 17.26 10.11
N GLU A 176 -40.17 17.00 10.94
CA GLU A 176 -40.10 16.76 12.39
C GLU A 176 -39.29 15.52 12.82
N GLY A 177 -39.08 14.53 11.95
CA GLY A 177 -38.40 13.27 12.32
C GLY A 177 -36.87 13.27 12.19
N HIS A 178 -36.32 13.80 11.09
CA HIS A 178 -34.86 13.75 10.82
C HIS A 178 -34.10 14.91 11.46
N ALA A 179 -34.76 16.05 11.65
CA ALA A 179 -34.26 17.14 12.47
C ALA A 179 -34.22 16.78 13.96
N HIS A 180 -35.02 15.81 14.43
CA HIS A 180 -35.20 15.52 15.85
C HIS A 180 -33.89 15.21 16.58
N PHE A 181 -33.04 14.31 16.07
CA PHE A 181 -31.79 13.98 16.76
C PHE A 181 -30.76 15.11 16.70
N ILE A 182 -30.68 15.83 15.57
CA ILE A 182 -29.82 17.03 15.44
C ILE A 182 -30.29 18.10 16.43
N ASN A 183 -31.59 18.31 16.57
CA ASN A 183 -32.21 19.22 17.52
C ASN A 183 -31.88 18.80 18.95
N VAL A 184 -32.03 17.52 19.32
CA VAL A 184 -31.68 17.02 20.66
C VAL A 184 -30.22 17.30 21.01
N LEU A 185 -29.26 17.02 20.11
CA LEU A 185 -27.86 17.35 20.38
C LEU A 185 -27.60 18.86 20.44
N THR A 186 -28.33 19.65 19.64
CA THR A 186 -28.27 21.12 19.67
C THR A 186 -28.83 21.67 20.98
N ASP A 187 -29.90 21.08 21.51
CA ASP A 187 -30.49 21.45 22.79
C ASP A 187 -29.51 21.10 23.94
N VAL A 188 -28.87 19.93 23.90
CA VAL A 188 -27.78 19.58 24.83
C VAL A 188 -26.63 20.58 24.74
N TYR A 189 -26.26 21.03 23.54
CA TYR A 189 -25.20 22.04 23.36
C TYR A 189 -25.59 23.37 24.00
N ASN A 190 -26.82 23.82 23.76
CA ASN A 190 -27.34 25.07 24.33
C ASN A 190 -27.39 25.01 25.87
N ILE A 191 -27.85 23.90 26.45
CA ILE A 191 -27.86 23.67 27.91
C ILE A 191 -26.45 23.84 28.50
N PHE A 192 -25.43 23.21 27.89
CA PHE A 192 -24.06 23.34 28.37
C PHE A 192 -23.43 24.72 28.10
N ALA A 193 -23.78 25.37 26.99
CA ALA A 193 -23.31 26.72 26.67
C ALA A 193 -23.86 27.76 27.67
N GLU A 194 -25.15 27.69 27.98
CA GLU A 194 -25.79 28.56 28.98
C GLU A 194 -25.18 28.37 30.37
N TYR A 195 -24.99 27.12 30.80
CA TYR A 195 -24.35 26.82 32.08
C TYR A 195 -22.92 27.39 32.17
N LYS A 196 -22.11 27.24 31.11
CA LYS A 196 -20.75 27.80 31.07
C LYS A 196 -20.73 29.32 31.09
N ASN A 197 -21.62 29.97 30.34
CA ASN A 197 -21.71 31.43 30.31
C ASN A 197 -22.17 32.02 31.65
N GLN A 198 -22.93 31.25 32.44
CA GLN A 198 -23.31 31.62 33.82
C GLN A 198 -22.16 31.45 34.82
N GLU A 199 -21.25 30.48 34.60
CA GLU A 199 -20.06 30.26 35.45
C GLU A 199 -18.91 31.25 35.16
N SER A 200 -18.79 31.78 33.93
CA SER A 200 -17.67 32.65 33.52
C SER A 200 -17.94 34.14 33.76
N THR A 201 -17.34 34.72 34.80
CA THR A 201 -17.41 36.17 35.07
C THR A 201 -16.22 36.98 34.52
N GLU A 202 -15.21 36.34 33.89
CA GLU A 202 -14.02 37.03 33.37
C GLU A 202 -13.62 36.55 31.96
N GLU A 203 -13.42 37.54 31.07
CA GLU A 203 -12.72 37.62 29.76
C GLU A 203 -12.30 36.34 28.97
N THR A 204 -13.01 35.23 29.10
CA THR A 204 -12.86 34.07 28.21
C THR A 204 -13.97 34.08 27.16
N LYS A 205 -13.62 33.77 25.90
CA LYS A 205 -14.55 33.80 24.75
C LYS A 205 -15.90 33.17 25.11
N ALA A 206 -16.95 33.98 25.21
CA ALA A 206 -18.32 33.53 25.46
C ALA A 206 -18.75 32.52 24.38
N TYR A 207 -19.38 31.42 24.78
CA TYR A 207 -19.95 30.47 23.83
C TYR A 207 -21.27 31.04 23.32
N LYS A 208 -21.43 31.17 22.00
CA LYS A 208 -22.68 31.65 21.41
C LYS A 208 -23.74 30.54 21.47
N SER A 209 -24.88 30.83 22.10
CA SER A 209 -26.07 29.98 22.03
C SER A 209 -26.63 30.00 20.61
N ARG A 210 -27.12 28.85 20.12
CA ARG A 210 -27.69 28.72 18.77
C ARG A 210 -29.15 29.13 18.75
N SER A 211 -29.56 29.93 17.75
CA SER A 211 -30.92 30.50 17.74
C SER A 211 -32.00 29.44 17.48
N PRO A 212 -33.19 29.55 18.11
CA PRO A 212 -34.27 28.58 17.89
C PRO A 212 -34.97 28.71 16.53
N SER A 213 -34.98 29.89 15.89
CA SER A 213 -35.71 30.12 14.64
C SER A 213 -34.93 29.77 13.36
N ASN A 214 -33.59 29.66 13.43
CA ASN A 214 -32.71 29.49 12.27
C ASN A 214 -31.57 28.46 12.48
N ARG A 215 -31.85 27.37 13.23
CA ARG A 215 -30.84 26.36 13.64
C ARG A 215 -30.02 25.77 12.49
N PHE A 216 -30.64 25.50 11.35
CA PHE A 216 -29.99 24.91 10.17
C PHE A 216 -29.26 25.94 9.28
N ALA A 217 -29.75 27.18 9.24
CA ALA A 217 -29.10 28.25 8.50
C ALA A 217 -27.78 28.69 9.17
N GLU A 218 -27.72 28.65 10.50
CA GLU A 218 -26.51 28.97 11.28
C GLU A 218 -25.40 27.92 11.06
N LEU A 219 -25.77 26.63 10.93
CA LEU A 219 -24.85 25.54 10.60
C LEU A 219 -24.33 25.60 9.15
N ALA A 220 -25.16 26.05 8.21
CA ALA A 220 -24.77 26.14 6.79
C ALA A 220 -23.65 27.16 6.52
N VAL A 221 -23.48 28.16 7.39
CA VAL A 221 -22.50 29.27 7.25
C VAL A 221 -21.14 28.92 7.90
N GLU A 222 -21.06 27.94 8.80
CA GLU A 222 -19.85 27.62 9.58
C GLU A 222 -18.95 26.52 8.97
N GLU A 223 -19.24 26.01 7.77
CA GLU A 223 -18.68 24.76 7.23
C GLU A 223 -17.74 24.92 6.02
N ASP A 224 -16.72 25.76 6.12
CA ASP A 224 -15.60 25.78 5.16
C ASP A 224 -14.41 24.89 5.60
N GLU A 225 -14.52 24.15 6.71
CA GLU A 225 -13.47 23.21 7.16
C GLU A 225 -13.76 21.76 6.72
N ASP A 226 -12.90 21.22 5.87
CA ASP A 226 -12.94 19.83 5.43
C ASP A 226 -12.83 18.86 6.63
N VAL A 227 -13.96 18.24 6.95
CA VAL A 227 -14.15 17.32 8.08
C VAL A 227 -13.15 16.14 8.10
N GLU A 228 -12.57 15.79 6.96
CA GLU A 228 -11.65 14.66 6.81
C GLU A 228 -10.26 14.88 7.42
N ASP A 229 -9.89 16.13 7.71
CA ASP A 229 -8.59 16.50 8.31
C ASP A 229 -8.68 16.80 9.81
N LEU A 230 -9.84 16.54 10.44
CA LEU A 230 -10.06 16.86 11.85
C LEU A 230 -9.28 15.95 12.80
N ALA A 231 -8.39 16.55 13.60
CA ALA A 231 -7.68 15.84 14.67
C ALA A 231 -8.66 15.17 15.66
N ASP A 232 -8.26 14.00 16.18
CA ASP A 232 -8.99 13.31 17.26
C ASP A 232 -9.20 14.27 18.45
N ILE A 233 -10.46 14.47 18.83
CA ILE A 233 -10.77 15.09 20.12
C ILE A 233 -10.65 13.99 21.18
N PHE A 234 -9.77 14.19 22.15
CA PHE A 234 -9.64 13.27 23.28
C PHE A 234 -10.34 13.88 24.49
N LEU A 235 -11.40 13.23 24.95
CA LEU A 235 -12.10 13.68 26.14
C LEU A 235 -11.29 13.33 27.39
N PRO A 236 -11.22 14.22 28.40
CA PRO A 236 -10.63 13.90 29.69
C PRO A 236 -11.45 12.82 30.41
N GLU A 237 -10.87 12.20 31.44
CA GLU A 237 -11.63 11.26 32.27
C GLU A 237 -12.90 11.93 32.83
N PRO A 238 -14.05 11.23 32.83
CA PRO A 238 -15.29 11.74 33.39
C PRO A 238 -15.08 12.23 34.83
N PRO A 239 -15.51 13.45 35.18
CA PRO A 239 -15.47 13.91 36.56
C PRO A 239 -16.29 12.96 37.45
N ARG A 240 -15.91 12.85 38.71
CA ARG A 240 -16.61 12.03 39.70
C ARG A 240 -16.45 12.59 41.11
N PRO A 241 -17.43 12.41 42.00
CA PRO A 241 -17.25 12.60 43.42
C PRO A 241 -16.15 11.66 43.96
N PRO A 242 -15.32 12.11 44.94
CA PRO A 242 -14.19 11.32 45.44
C PRO A 242 -14.61 9.97 46.05
N THR A 243 -15.85 9.87 46.53
CA THR A 243 -16.45 8.72 47.19
C THR A 243 -16.99 7.64 46.24
N VAL A 244 -17.13 7.93 44.94
CA VAL A 244 -17.77 7.01 43.97
C VAL A 244 -16.72 6.30 43.12
N SER A 245 -16.83 4.97 42.98
CA SER A 245 -15.96 4.20 42.09
C SER A 245 -16.25 4.54 40.62
N PRO A 246 -15.23 4.59 39.74
CA PRO A 246 -15.43 5.03 38.37
C PRO A 246 -16.33 4.05 37.61
N ALA A 247 -17.40 4.56 37.00
CA ALA A 247 -18.24 3.79 36.10
C ALA A 247 -17.38 3.19 34.97
N ARG A 248 -17.41 1.86 34.83
CA ARG A 248 -16.73 1.09 33.77
C ARG A 248 -17.73 0.59 32.75
N ILE A 249 -18.42 1.55 32.13
CA ILE A 249 -19.41 1.31 31.09
C ILE A 249 -18.95 1.93 29.78
N ARG A 250 -19.34 1.32 28.65
CA ARG A 250 -19.25 1.90 27.31
C ARG A 250 -20.67 2.20 26.84
N CYS A 251 -20.91 3.37 26.28
CA CYS A 251 -22.23 3.75 25.81
C CYS A 251 -22.21 4.12 24.32
N MET A 252 -23.29 3.82 23.62
CA MET A 252 -23.55 4.28 22.25
C MET A 252 -24.97 4.84 22.15
N PRO A 253 -25.27 5.69 21.15
CA PRO A 253 -26.66 5.99 20.84
C PRO A 253 -27.41 4.72 20.51
N GLU A 254 -28.65 4.62 20.99
CA GLU A 254 -29.58 3.58 20.53
C GLU A 254 -29.69 3.62 19.00
N PRO A 255 -29.58 2.47 18.30
CA PRO A 255 -29.67 2.41 16.85
C PRO A 255 -31.13 2.56 16.39
N SER A 256 -31.70 3.75 16.59
CA SER A 256 -33.01 4.10 16.04
C SER A 256 -32.98 4.02 14.52
N ARG A 257 -34.16 3.89 13.90
CA ARG A 257 -34.27 3.80 12.44
C ARG A 257 -33.65 5.03 11.76
N GLU A 258 -33.83 6.21 12.34
CA GLU A 258 -33.30 7.48 11.87
C GLU A 258 -31.77 7.55 11.99
N GLU A 259 -31.21 7.11 13.11
CA GLU A 259 -29.75 7.07 13.33
C GLU A 259 -29.08 6.09 12.36
N LEU A 260 -29.72 4.96 12.04
CA LEU A 260 -29.21 4.02 11.04
C LEU A 260 -29.28 4.57 9.61
N LEU A 261 -30.32 5.34 9.27
CA LEU A 261 -30.42 6.01 7.97
C LEU A 261 -29.34 7.09 7.80
N LEU A 262 -29.07 7.90 8.84
CA LEU A 262 -27.98 8.88 8.83
C LEU A 262 -26.61 8.21 8.65
N ARG A 263 -26.40 7.05 9.29
CA ARG A 263 -25.18 6.24 9.10
C ARG A 263 -25.05 5.74 7.67
N ALA A 264 -26.14 5.30 7.04
CA ALA A 264 -26.11 4.90 5.63
C ALA A 264 -25.77 6.08 4.71
N LEU A 265 -26.36 7.27 4.94
CA LEU A 265 -26.05 8.49 4.17
C LEU A 265 -24.59 8.92 4.34
N ALA A 266 -24.05 8.87 5.56
CA ALA A 266 -22.64 9.16 5.81
C ALA A 266 -21.70 8.21 5.05
N PHE A 267 -22.10 6.95 4.87
CA PHE A 267 -21.37 5.99 4.05
C PHE A 267 -21.45 6.32 2.56
N PHE A 268 -22.62 6.73 2.03
CA PHE A 268 -22.71 7.19 0.64
C PHE A 268 -21.88 8.45 0.39
N GLU A 269 -21.80 9.37 1.35
CA GLU A 269 -20.92 10.54 1.24
C GLU A 269 -19.44 10.15 1.16
N ASP A 270 -18.98 9.20 1.99
CA ASP A 270 -17.63 8.62 1.86
C ASP A 270 -17.39 8.03 0.47
N VAL A 271 -18.39 7.32 -0.08
CA VAL A 271 -18.31 6.73 -1.42
C VAL A 271 -18.14 7.82 -2.49
N HIS A 272 -18.90 8.91 -2.41
CA HIS A 272 -18.79 10.01 -3.39
C HIS A 272 -17.42 10.69 -3.32
N HIS A 273 -16.87 10.95 -2.13
CA HIS A 273 -15.52 11.49 -2.01
C HIS A 273 -14.45 10.59 -2.62
N ILE A 274 -14.56 9.27 -2.39
CA ILE A 274 -13.64 8.30 -2.99
C ILE A 274 -13.79 8.27 -4.51
N ARG A 275 -15.02 8.34 -5.02
CA ARG A 275 -15.29 8.44 -6.46
C ARG A 275 -14.68 9.69 -7.08
N ASP A 276 -14.87 10.85 -6.45
CA ASP A 276 -14.33 12.13 -6.92
C ASP A 276 -12.79 12.08 -7.00
N GLU A 277 -12.13 11.50 -6.01
CA GLU A 277 -10.67 11.38 -6.03
C GLU A 277 -10.19 10.36 -7.07
N ILE A 278 -10.89 9.22 -7.24
CA ILE A 278 -10.60 8.27 -8.32
C ILE A 278 -10.79 8.92 -9.69
N ILE A 279 -11.86 9.69 -9.90
CA ILE A 279 -12.07 10.50 -11.11
C ILE A 279 -10.86 11.41 -11.34
N GLY A 280 -10.40 12.11 -10.31
CA GLY A 280 -9.20 12.95 -10.36
C GLY A 280 -7.92 12.18 -10.74
N VAL A 281 -7.73 10.96 -10.24
CA VAL A 281 -6.63 10.06 -10.62
C VAL A 281 -6.70 9.74 -12.13
N TRP A 282 -7.87 9.38 -12.65
CA TRP A 282 -8.02 9.05 -14.07
C TRP A 282 -7.97 10.27 -14.99
N GLU A 283 -8.37 11.45 -14.53
CA GLU A 283 -8.11 12.73 -15.22
C GLU A 283 -6.60 13.01 -15.31
N ARG A 284 -5.84 12.78 -14.22
CA ARG A 284 -4.37 12.90 -14.21
C ARG A 284 -3.73 11.93 -15.20
N TYR A 285 -4.18 10.67 -15.24
CA TYR A 285 -3.74 9.69 -16.25
C TYR A 285 -4.07 10.14 -17.67
N LYS A 286 -5.30 10.60 -17.93
CA LYS A 286 -5.73 11.12 -19.24
C LYS A 286 -4.82 12.24 -19.75
N SER A 287 -4.34 13.09 -18.83
CA SER A 287 -3.42 14.19 -19.12
C SER A 287 -1.93 13.80 -19.17
N GLY A 288 -1.58 12.52 -18.94
CA GLY A 288 -0.21 12.03 -18.94
C GLY A 288 0.61 12.40 -17.70
N LYS A 289 -0.03 12.83 -16.60
CA LYS A 289 0.66 13.25 -15.36
C LYS A 289 1.08 12.08 -14.47
N ILE A 290 0.37 10.95 -14.56
CA ILE A 290 0.67 9.73 -13.82
C ILE A 290 0.59 8.53 -14.75
N SER A 291 1.27 7.44 -14.37
CA SER A 291 1.27 6.22 -15.17
C SER A 291 -0.05 5.43 -15.06
N LEU A 292 -0.32 4.58 -16.07
CA LEU A 292 -1.44 3.63 -16.04
C LEU A 292 -1.39 2.71 -14.81
N ILE A 293 -0.19 2.24 -14.44
CA ILE A 293 0.05 1.41 -13.25
C ILE A 293 -0.33 2.18 -11.99
N THR A 294 0.15 3.43 -11.86
CA THR A 294 -0.15 4.31 -10.72
C THR A 294 -1.65 4.47 -10.55
N ALA A 295 -2.37 4.80 -11.63
CA ALA A 295 -3.82 4.99 -11.60
C ALA A 295 -4.57 3.70 -11.20
N ALA A 296 -4.19 2.57 -11.80
CA ALA A 296 -4.84 1.28 -11.57
C ALA A 296 -4.62 0.72 -10.16
N VAL A 297 -3.36 0.69 -9.67
CA VAL A 297 -3.03 0.19 -8.33
C VAL A 297 -3.65 1.07 -7.26
N THR A 298 -3.63 2.39 -7.43
CA THR A 298 -4.24 3.34 -6.49
C THR A 298 -5.76 3.17 -6.43
N THR A 299 -6.42 3.03 -7.59
CA THR A 299 -7.86 2.76 -7.68
C THR A 299 -8.20 1.45 -6.97
N ASN A 300 -7.49 0.36 -7.29
CA ASN A 300 -7.76 -0.95 -6.68
C ASN A 300 -7.58 -0.93 -5.15
N ALA A 301 -6.52 -0.27 -4.67
CA ALA A 301 -6.29 -0.08 -3.23
C ALA A 301 -7.43 0.72 -2.56
N ALA A 302 -7.99 1.73 -3.24
CA ALA A 302 -9.15 2.47 -2.74
C ALA A 302 -10.39 1.58 -2.61
N LEU A 303 -10.65 0.71 -3.60
CA LEU A 303 -11.74 -0.27 -3.56
C LEU A 303 -11.59 -1.24 -2.39
N GLU A 304 -10.38 -1.70 -2.11
CA GLU A 304 -10.09 -2.59 -0.97
C GLU A 304 -10.43 -1.94 0.37
N LEU A 305 -10.16 -0.65 0.53
CA LEU A 305 -10.40 0.08 1.78
C LEU A 305 -11.89 0.23 2.10
N LEU A 306 -12.77 0.18 1.10
CA LEU A 306 -14.22 0.25 1.28
C LEU A 306 -14.81 -0.99 1.94
N ARG A 307 -14.18 -2.17 1.78
CA ARG A 307 -14.72 -3.46 2.25
C ARG A 307 -15.12 -3.44 3.72
N LYS A 308 -14.27 -2.87 4.57
CA LYS A 308 -14.51 -2.83 6.01
C LYS A 308 -15.72 -1.98 6.40
N SER A 309 -15.84 -0.80 5.81
CA SER A 309 -16.97 0.09 6.08
C SER A 309 -18.26 -0.52 5.52
N HIS A 310 -18.20 -1.12 4.33
CA HIS A 310 -19.29 -1.89 3.76
C HIS A 310 -19.75 -3.04 4.67
N GLU A 311 -18.82 -3.87 5.17
CA GLU A 311 -19.17 -4.98 6.07
C GLU A 311 -19.88 -4.51 7.35
N ASP A 312 -19.48 -3.36 7.91
CA ASP A 312 -20.13 -2.77 9.07
C ASP A 312 -21.55 -2.30 8.73
N VAL A 313 -21.75 -1.68 7.57
CA VAL A 313 -23.08 -1.30 7.06
C VAL A 313 -23.97 -2.54 6.89
N VAL A 314 -23.47 -3.59 6.22
CA VAL A 314 -24.21 -4.84 6.01
C VAL A 314 -24.58 -5.50 7.33
N LYS A 315 -23.66 -5.56 8.31
CA LYS A 315 -23.89 -6.24 9.60
C LYS A 315 -24.76 -5.44 10.57
N SER A 316 -24.70 -4.10 10.52
CA SER A 316 -25.35 -3.23 11.51
C SER A 316 -26.64 -2.56 11.03
N ILE A 317 -26.77 -2.28 9.72
CA ILE A 317 -27.87 -1.51 9.15
C ILE A 317 -28.89 -2.44 8.49
N LEU A 318 -28.48 -3.27 7.52
CA LEU A 318 -29.41 -4.10 6.73
C LEU A 318 -30.36 -4.99 7.54
N PRO A 319 -29.99 -5.57 8.71
CA PRO A 319 -30.92 -6.37 9.52
C PRO A 319 -32.16 -5.63 10.02
N LYS A 320 -32.12 -4.28 10.06
CA LYS A 320 -33.26 -3.43 10.43
C LYS A 320 -34.13 -3.03 9.24
N PHE A 321 -33.74 -3.42 8.03
CA PHE A 321 -34.40 -3.10 6.77
C PHE A 321 -34.57 -4.37 5.93
N GLU A 322 -35.17 -5.40 6.54
CA GLU A 322 -35.56 -6.67 5.89
C GLU A 322 -34.38 -7.46 5.28
N ASN A 323 -33.14 -7.14 5.65
CA ASN A 323 -31.94 -7.64 4.98
C ASN A 323 -31.94 -7.40 3.45
N SER A 324 -32.63 -6.36 2.98
CA SER A 324 -32.81 -6.06 1.57
C SER A 324 -32.18 -4.71 1.22
N LEU A 325 -31.18 -4.75 0.33
CA LEU A 325 -30.54 -3.54 -0.20
C LEU A 325 -31.55 -2.69 -0.99
N PRO A 326 -32.38 -3.23 -1.89
CA PRO A 326 -33.45 -2.48 -2.53
C PRO A 326 -34.39 -1.80 -1.53
N SER A 327 -34.81 -2.50 -0.46
CA SER A 327 -35.68 -1.92 0.57
C SER A 327 -35.01 -0.73 1.25
N LEU A 328 -33.72 -0.83 1.59
CA LEU A 328 -32.95 0.27 2.15
C LEU A 328 -32.88 1.48 1.19
N LEU A 329 -32.59 1.25 -0.10
CA LEU A 329 -32.50 2.32 -1.10
C LEU A 329 -33.84 3.03 -1.32
N VAL A 330 -34.96 2.29 -1.34
CA VAL A 330 -36.31 2.87 -1.42
C VAL A 330 -36.61 3.74 -0.21
N ILE A 331 -36.24 3.29 1.00
CA ILE A 331 -36.45 4.06 2.22
C ILE A 331 -35.59 5.33 2.19
N LEU A 332 -34.32 5.22 1.82
CA LEU A 332 -33.42 6.38 1.68
C LEU A 332 -33.93 7.37 0.63
N PHE A 333 -34.42 6.88 -0.51
CA PHE A 333 -35.04 7.72 -1.54
C PHE A 333 -36.21 8.53 -0.97
N ASN A 334 -37.14 7.87 -0.28
CA ASN A 334 -38.31 8.54 0.30
C ASN A 334 -37.93 9.53 1.41
N VAL A 335 -36.96 9.18 2.24
CA VAL A 335 -36.44 10.05 3.30
C VAL A 335 -35.86 11.32 2.70
N LEU A 336 -35.01 11.19 1.68
CA LEU A 336 -34.39 12.34 1.01
C LEU A 336 -35.44 13.15 0.23
N TYR A 337 -36.30 12.50 -0.55
CA TYR A 337 -37.30 13.17 -1.37
C TYR A 337 -38.32 13.92 -0.50
N SER A 338 -38.79 13.31 0.58
CA SER A 338 -39.71 13.95 1.53
C SER A 338 -39.03 15.09 2.28
N ALA A 339 -37.76 14.93 2.68
CA ALA A 339 -36.98 16.00 3.30
C ALA A 339 -36.85 17.24 2.41
N ILE A 340 -36.70 17.07 1.10
CA ILE A 340 -36.50 18.19 0.17
C ILE A 340 -37.84 18.83 -0.24
N THR A 341 -38.85 18.01 -0.53
CA THR A 341 -40.12 18.47 -1.11
C THR A 341 -41.20 18.80 -0.07
N GLY A 342 -41.03 18.35 1.17
CA GLY A 342 -42.06 18.44 2.22
C GLY A 342 -43.28 17.56 1.95
N THR A 343 -43.22 16.64 0.98
CA THR A 343 -44.36 15.78 0.63
C THR A 343 -44.43 14.56 1.55
N SER A 344 -45.63 14.26 2.04
CA SER A 344 -45.93 13.09 2.85
C SER A 344 -46.52 11.98 1.96
N GLY A 345 -45.71 11.00 1.58
CA GLY A 345 -46.16 9.84 0.82
C GLY A 345 -45.01 8.88 0.51
N ILE A 346 -45.29 7.57 0.58
CA ILE A 346 -44.33 6.54 0.16
C ILE A 346 -44.42 6.40 -1.36
N ARG A 347 -43.31 6.65 -2.03
CA ARG A 347 -43.11 6.46 -3.47
C ARG A 347 -42.22 5.27 -3.69
N ILE A 348 -42.60 4.40 -4.62
CA ILE A 348 -41.67 3.42 -5.16
C ILE A 348 -40.89 4.16 -6.27
N PRO A 349 -39.56 4.25 -6.21
CA PRO A 349 -38.77 4.85 -7.28
C PRO A 349 -39.06 4.08 -8.59
N PRO A 350 -39.58 4.75 -9.64
CA PRO A 350 -39.79 4.10 -10.94
C PRO A 350 -38.46 3.69 -11.59
N LEU A 351 -38.51 2.99 -12.72
CA LEU A 351 -37.31 2.75 -13.51
C LEU A 351 -36.69 4.09 -13.93
N TRP A 352 -35.36 4.15 -14.02
CA TRP A 352 -34.64 5.40 -14.30
C TRP A 352 -35.05 6.04 -15.64
N ASP A 353 -35.50 5.24 -16.61
CA ASP A 353 -35.98 5.69 -17.93
C ASP A 353 -37.40 6.27 -17.90
N GLU A 354 -38.17 5.99 -16.84
CA GLU A 354 -39.49 6.54 -16.58
C GLU A 354 -39.46 7.82 -15.70
N VAL A 355 -38.29 8.17 -15.15
CA VAL A 355 -38.12 9.37 -14.32
C VAL A 355 -38.24 10.62 -15.21
N ASN A 356 -39.08 11.57 -14.78
CA ASN A 356 -39.16 12.87 -15.43
C ASN A 356 -37.84 13.64 -15.21
N GLU A 357 -37.07 13.88 -16.28
CA GLU A 357 -35.79 14.62 -16.23
C GLU A 357 -35.92 16.03 -15.64
N SER A 358 -37.11 16.65 -15.69
CA SER A 358 -37.33 17.96 -15.06
C SER A 358 -37.39 17.91 -13.53
N ASP A 359 -37.60 16.73 -12.93
CA ASP A 359 -37.51 16.52 -11.49
C ASP A 359 -36.03 16.38 -11.08
N ILE A 360 -35.37 17.54 -10.94
CA ILE A 360 -33.96 17.65 -10.53
C ILE A 360 -33.74 16.97 -9.18
N ILE A 361 -34.74 16.98 -8.29
CA ILE A 361 -34.65 16.38 -6.96
C ILE A 361 -34.57 14.85 -7.09
N ALA A 362 -35.51 14.26 -7.83
CA ALA A 362 -35.51 12.81 -8.06
C ALA A 362 -34.22 12.35 -8.74
N THR A 363 -33.83 12.99 -9.84
CA THR A 363 -32.60 12.63 -10.58
C THR A 363 -31.34 12.75 -9.73
N THR A 364 -31.22 13.80 -8.90
CA THR A 364 -30.10 13.96 -7.96
C THR A 364 -30.05 12.84 -6.91
N ILE A 365 -31.21 12.43 -6.37
CA ILE A 365 -31.27 11.32 -5.41
C ILE A 365 -30.91 9.99 -6.09
N TYR A 366 -31.36 9.77 -7.33
CA TYR A 366 -31.02 8.58 -8.12
C TYR A 366 -29.51 8.44 -8.28
N GLU A 367 -28.82 9.52 -8.65
CA GLU A 367 -27.37 9.54 -8.79
C GLU A 367 -26.66 9.39 -7.43
N HIS A 368 -27.17 10.04 -6.38
CA HIS A 368 -26.57 9.97 -5.05
C HIS A 368 -26.63 8.56 -4.45
N LEU A 369 -27.74 7.85 -4.63
CA LEU A 369 -27.97 6.52 -4.07
C LEU A 369 -27.60 5.37 -5.02
N LEU A 370 -27.04 5.68 -6.19
CA LEU A 370 -26.67 4.69 -7.23
C LEU A 370 -27.85 3.85 -7.72
N ILE A 371 -29.07 4.42 -7.72
CA ILE A 371 -30.31 3.71 -8.08
C ILE A 371 -30.26 3.14 -9.51
N PRO A 372 -29.80 3.88 -10.55
CA PRO A 372 -29.74 3.34 -11.90
C PRO A 372 -28.92 2.04 -11.99
N ILE A 373 -27.73 2.01 -11.39
CA ILE A 373 -26.88 0.81 -11.39
C ILE A 373 -27.51 -0.31 -10.55
N SER A 374 -28.15 0.03 -9.43
CA SER A 374 -28.92 -0.94 -8.66
C SER A 374 -29.99 -1.61 -9.51
N GLN A 375 -30.75 -0.86 -10.30
CA GLN A 375 -31.80 -1.39 -11.17
C GLN A 375 -31.23 -2.34 -12.24
N GLU A 376 -30.14 -1.96 -12.91
CA GLU A 376 -29.50 -2.81 -13.93
C GLU A 376 -28.99 -4.15 -13.35
N ILE A 377 -28.27 -4.08 -12.22
CA ILE A 377 -27.64 -5.26 -11.64
C ILE A 377 -28.68 -6.20 -11.02
N HIS A 378 -29.72 -5.68 -10.36
CA HIS A 378 -30.82 -6.52 -9.86
C HIS A 378 -31.62 -7.13 -11.02
N GLY A 379 -31.84 -6.39 -12.12
CA GLY A 379 -32.46 -6.94 -13.31
C GLY A 379 -31.68 -8.12 -13.90
N VAL A 380 -30.36 -8.13 -13.79
CA VAL A 380 -29.54 -9.29 -14.16
C VAL A 380 -29.59 -10.40 -13.11
N ALA A 381 -29.67 -10.06 -11.81
CA ALA A 381 -29.83 -11.03 -10.73
C ALA A 381 -31.09 -11.90 -10.93
N ASP A 382 -32.18 -11.28 -11.39
CA ASP A 382 -33.45 -11.98 -11.69
C ASP A 382 -33.34 -12.99 -12.86
N LEU A 383 -32.27 -12.93 -13.66
CA LEU A 383 -32.03 -13.83 -14.79
C LEU A 383 -31.18 -15.07 -14.42
N PHE A 384 -30.69 -15.17 -13.18
CA PHE A 384 -29.95 -16.36 -12.75
C PHE A 384 -30.91 -17.55 -12.60
N GLU A 385 -30.83 -18.51 -13.53
CA GLU A 385 -31.43 -19.84 -13.37
C GLU A 385 -30.35 -20.82 -12.89
N HIS A 386 -30.65 -21.69 -11.93
CA HIS A 386 -29.70 -22.59 -11.26
C HIS A 386 -28.59 -23.15 -12.18
N GLY A 387 -27.37 -22.59 -12.05
CA GLY A 387 -26.17 -23.03 -12.76
C GLY A 387 -25.94 -22.40 -14.15
N SER A 388 -26.83 -21.51 -14.60
CA SER A 388 -26.65 -20.72 -15.83
C SER A 388 -26.10 -19.33 -15.52
N ILE A 389 -25.34 -18.77 -16.46
CA ILE A 389 -24.75 -17.42 -16.32
C ILE A 389 -25.43 -16.52 -17.34
N PRO A 390 -26.11 -15.44 -16.91
CA PRO A 390 -26.71 -14.49 -17.83
C PRO A 390 -25.60 -13.75 -18.59
N VAL A 391 -25.74 -13.69 -19.92
CA VAL A 391 -24.81 -12.94 -20.77
C VAL A 391 -25.59 -12.07 -21.75
N SER A 392 -25.40 -10.76 -21.62
CA SER A 392 -26.00 -9.75 -22.49
C SER A 392 -25.62 -9.97 -23.96
N LYS A 393 -26.57 -9.72 -24.85
CA LYS A 393 -26.31 -9.72 -26.30
C LYS A 393 -25.62 -8.39 -26.65
N PRO A 394 -24.47 -8.38 -27.33
CA PRO A 394 -23.80 -7.14 -27.71
C PRO A 394 -24.71 -6.24 -28.55
N GLY A 395 -24.75 -4.95 -28.23
CA GLY A 395 -25.58 -3.95 -28.90
C GLY A 395 -27.08 -4.03 -28.56
N TYR A 396 -27.48 -4.85 -27.59
CA TYR A 396 -28.89 -4.96 -27.18
C TYR A 396 -29.41 -3.65 -26.59
N PHE A 397 -28.57 -2.96 -25.81
CA PHE A 397 -28.89 -1.66 -25.21
C PHE A 397 -28.39 -0.49 -26.06
N GLY A 398 -27.96 -0.73 -27.31
CA GLY A 398 -27.41 0.31 -28.20
C GLY A 398 -25.87 0.32 -28.23
N GLN A 399 -25.29 1.41 -28.70
CA GLN A 399 -23.83 1.58 -28.80
C GLN A 399 -23.33 2.60 -27.77
N TYR A 400 -22.29 2.21 -27.03
CA TYR A 400 -21.57 3.13 -26.15
C TYR A 400 -20.90 4.22 -27.00
N ASP A 401 -21.18 5.47 -26.67
CA ASP A 401 -20.64 6.66 -27.31
C ASP A 401 -19.56 7.29 -26.41
N PRO A 402 -18.27 7.00 -26.64
CA PRO A 402 -17.18 7.52 -25.82
C PRO A 402 -16.91 9.02 -26.02
N SER A 403 -17.65 9.70 -26.89
CA SER A 403 -17.51 11.13 -27.16
C SER A 403 -18.47 12.00 -26.34
N VAL A 404 -19.41 11.39 -25.61
CA VAL A 404 -20.37 12.12 -24.77
C VAL A 404 -19.64 12.89 -23.67
N ASP A 405 -19.83 14.21 -23.64
CA ASP A 405 -19.45 15.01 -22.48
C ASP A 405 -20.46 14.78 -21.35
N VAL A 406 -20.01 14.03 -20.35
CA VAL A 406 -20.80 13.62 -19.19
C VAL A 406 -21.31 14.81 -18.40
N ARG A 407 -20.55 15.92 -18.37
CA ARG A 407 -20.94 17.13 -17.63
C ARG A 407 -22.09 17.88 -18.32
N GLN A 408 -22.31 17.64 -19.60
CA GLN A 408 -23.34 18.32 -20.41
C GLN A 408 -24.49 17.38 -20.81
N ALA A 409 -24.31 16.08 -20.70
CA ALA A 409 -25.34 15.09 -21.03
C ALA A 409 -26.56 15.20 -20.09
N SER A 410 -27.77 14.89 -20.60
CA SER A 410 -28.96 14.77 -19.75
C SER A 410 -28.86 13.55 -18.82
N PHE A 411 -29.68 13.52 -17.78
CA PHE A 411 -29.75 12.39 -16.84
C PHE A 411 -29.99 11.06 -17.58
N SER A 412 -31.00 10.99 -18.44
CA SER A 412 -31.33 9.75 -19.15
C SER A 412 -30.22 9.35 -20.13
N ARG A 413 -29.54 10.32 -20.77
CA ARG A 413 -28.39 10.01 -21.61
C ARG A 413 -27.24 9.40 -20.79
N ARG A 414 -26.94 9.92 -19.60
CA ARG A 414 -25.92 9.34 -18.71
C ARG A 414 -26.31 7.93 -18.26
N CYS A 415 -27.53 7.74 -17.76
CA CYS A 415 -28.02 6.44 -17.30
C CYS A 415 -28.00 5.39 -18.41
N HIS A 416 -28.37 5.76 -19.64
CA HIS A 416 -28.31 4.84 -20.77
C HIS A 416 -26.87 4.42 -21.13
N GLN A 417 -25.90 5.35 -21.10
CA GLN A 417 -24.49 4.99 -21.29
C GLN A 417 -23.99 4.07 -20.17
N SER A 418 -24.40 4.31 -18.92
CA SER A 418 -24.11 3.44 -17.77
C SER A 418 -24.69 2.04 -17.95
N GLN A 419 -25.94 1.91 -18.41
CA GLN A 419 -26.57 0.62 -18.70
C GLN A 419 -25.76 -0.19 -19.71
N ILE A 420 -25.31 0.42 -20.80
CA ILE A 420 -24.48 -0.26 -21.80
C ILE A 420 -23.16 -0.73 -21.18
N LEU A 421 -22.48 0.13 -20.43
CA LEU A 421 -21.20 -0.20 -19.78
C LEU A 421 -21.35 -1.32 -18.75
N ILE A 422 -22.39 -1.29 -17.91
CA ILE A 422 -22.63 -2.31 -16.90
C ILE A 422 -23.00 -3.65 -17.56
N CYS A 423 -24.06 -3.63 -18.37
CA CYS A 423 -24.65 -4.86 -18.89
C CYS A 423 -23.80 -5.52 -19.99
N GLU A 424 -23.11 -4.75 -20.83
CA GLU A 424 -22.32 -5.30 -21.95
C GLU A 424 -20.83 -5.40 -21.67
N THR A 425 -20.31 -4.81 -20.60
CA THR A 425 -18.85 -4.81 -20.33
C THR A 425 -18.49 -5.19 -18.91
N TYR A 426 -19.01 -4.51 -17.90
CA TYR A 426 -18.69 -4.81 -16.49
C TYR A 426 -19.08 -6.25 -16.15
N LEU A 427 -20.26 -6.70 -16.58
CA LEU A 427 -20.71 -8.08 -16.33
C LEU A 427 -20.05 -9.13 -17.24
N GLU A 428 -19.16 -8.77 -18.17
CA GLU A 428 -18.32 -9.75 -18.90
C GLU A 428 -17.37 -10.50 -17.95
N TYR A 429 -17.09 -9.98 -16.76
CA TYR A 429 -16.37 -10.72 -15.71
C TYR A 429 -17.09 -12.03 -15.33
N LEU A 430 -18.43 -12.10 -15.38
CA LEU A 430 -19.18 -13.32 -15.02
C LEU A 430 -18.75 -14.54 -15.85
N PRO A 431 -18.82 -14.51 -17.21
CA PRO A 431 -18.33 -15.60 -18.02
C PRO A 431 -16.80 -15.74 -17.94
N LEU A 432 -16.03 -14.66 -17.84
CA LEU A 432 -14.56 -14.77 -17.75
C LEU A 432 -14.10 -15.50 -16.49
N ILE A 433 -14.76 -15.26 -15.35
CA ILE A 433 -14.49 -15.94 -14.09
C ILE A 433 -14.95 -17.39 -14.20
N ALA A 434 -16.19 -17.64 -14.63
CA ALA A 434 -16.73 -19.00 -14.66
C ALA A 434 -16.05 -19.93 -15.67
N PHE A 435 -15.61 -19.41 -16.81
CA PHE A 435 -14.89 -20.18 -17.84
C PHE A 435 -13.37 -20.05 -17.72
N GLY A 436 -12.87 -19.14 -16.87
CA GLY A 436 -11.44 -18.95 -16.57
C GLY A 436 -10.80 -20.18 -15.95
N ASP A 437 -11.53 -20.96 -15.15
CA ASP A 437 -11.08 -22.23 -14.56
C ASP A 437 -10.81 -23.32 -15.62
N VAL A 438 -11.43 -23.22 -16.79
CA VAL A 438 -11.21 -24.13 -17.93
C VAL A 438 -10.00 -23.70 -18.76
N ILE A 439 -9.78 -22.38 -18.88
CA ILE A 439 -8.64 -21.81 -19.62
C ILE A 439 -7.33 -21.88 -18.80
N SER A 440 -7.37 -21.64 -17.49
CA SER A 440 -6.17 -21.69 -16.63
C SER A 440 -5.61 -23.11 -16.47
N LYS A 441 -6.44 -24.15 -16.59
CA LYS A 441 -6.00 -25.56 -16.66
C LYS A 441 -5.18 -25.90 -17.91
N HIS A 442 -5.28 -25.11 -18.99
CA HIS A 442 -4.71 -25.47 -20.29
C HIS A 442 -3.79 -24.42 -20.92
N MET A 443 -3.79 -23.16 -20.47
CA MET A 443 -3.06 -22.08 -21.15
C MET A 443 -2.23 -21.18 -20.22
N LEU A 444 -2.71 -20.81 -19.03
CA LEU A 444 -2.07 -19.75 -18.20
C LEU A 444 -1.95 -20.20 -16.74
N THR A 445 -1.07 -21.15 -16.47
CA THR A 445 -0.60 -21.43 -15.10
C THR A 445 0.33 -20.31 -14.65
N PRO A 446 0.11 -19.66 -13.49
CA PRO A 446 1.09 -18.73 -12.92
C PRO A 446 2.45 -19.43 -12.79
N ALA A 447 3.55 -18.70 -13.01
CA ALA A 447 4.91 -19.23 -12.90
C ALA A 447 5.33 -19.69 -11.47
N ALA A 448 4.39 -19.70 -10.52
CA ALA A 448 4.52 -20.34 -9.22
C ALA A 448 3.27 -21.21 -9.00
N ASP A 449 3.48 -22.45 -8.55
CA ASP A 449 2.42 -23.37 -8.09
C ASP A 449 1.74 -22.80 -6.84
N VAL A 450 0.88 -21.82 -7.05
CA VAL A 450 0.06 -21.25 -6.00
C VAL A 450 -1.29 -21.93 -6.16
N GLN A 451 -1.48 -23.00 -5.40
CA GLN A 451 -2.74 -23.69 -5.27
C GLN A 451 -3.47 -23.16 -4.04
N ILE A 452 -4.75 -22.85 -4.19
CA ILE A 452 -5.67 -22.65 -3.06
C ILE A 452 -6.59 -23.86 -3.08
N ASP A 453 -6.53 -24.68 -2.03
CA ASP A 453 -7.33 -25.90 -1.91
C ASP A 453 -7.25 -26.86 -3.12
N GLY A 454 -6.08 -26.92 -3.78
CA GLY A 454 -5.82 -27.81 -4.92
C GLY A 454 -6.43 -27.36 -6.25
N ARG A 455 -6.88 -26.10 -6.40
CA ARG A 455 -7.35 -25.53 -7.67
C ARG A 455 -6.33 -24.54 -8.27
N PRO A 456 -6.13 -24.53 -9.60
CA PRO A 456 -5.28 -23.55 -10.27
C PRO A 456 -5.88 -22.15 -10.15
N ILE A 457 -5.02 -21.13 -9.98
CA ILE A 457 -5.46 -19.73 -9.90
C ILE A 457 -6.12 -19.30 -11.20
N ASN A 458 -7.29 -18.69 -11.06
CA ASN A 458 -7.98 -18.01 -12.14
C ASN A 458 -7.34 -16.63 -12.34
N ILE A 459 -6.69 -16.46 -13.49
CA ILE A 459 -5.99 -15.22 -13.88
C ILE A 459 -6.94 -14.03 -14.10
N TYR A 460 -8.23 -14.13 -13.85
CA TYR A 460 -9.13 -12.97 -13.90
C TYR A 460 -9.42 -12.39 -12.52
N PHE A 461 -8.88 -12.99 -11.44
CA PHE A 461 -8.96 -12.46 -10.07
C PHE A 461 -7.78 -11.55 -9.72
N PHE A 462 -7.55 -10.52 -10.53
CA PHE A 462 -6.48 -9.54 -10.28
C PHE A 462 -6.95 -8.31 -9.50
N ASP A 463 -8.25 -8.05 -9.50
CA ASP A 463 -8.82 -6.80 -9.02
C ASP A 463 -10.06 -7.01 -8.15
N GLU A 464 -10.44 -5.96 -7.41
CA GLU A 464 -11.55 -6.02 -6.47
C GLU A 464 -12.93 -6.12 -7.14
N MET A 465 -13.07 -5.65 -8.39
CA MET A 465 -14.31 -5.79 -9.15
C MET A 465 -14.56 -7.26 -9.50
N ALA A 466 -13.52 -7.99 -9.93
CA ALA A 466 -13.60 -9.41 -10.21
C ALA A 466 -14.05 -10.23 -8.97
N VAL A 467 -13.54 -9.88 -7.78
CA VAL A 467 -13.93 -10.55 -6.52
C VAL A 467 -15.39 -10.34 -6.19
N GLU A 468 -15.89 -9.11 -6.29
CA GLU A 468 -17.30 -8.84 -6.02
C GLU A 468 -18.22 -9.49 -7.05
N ILE A 469 -17.80 -9.56 -8.31
CA ILE A 469 -18.58 -10.25 -9.35
C ILE A 469 -18.60 -11.76 -9.13
N ASP A 470 -17.51 -12.38 -8.67
CA ASP A 470 -17.56 -13.79 -8.27
C ASP A 470 -18.42 -14.01 -7.04
N THR A 471 -18.36 -13.11 -6.06
CA THR A 471 -19.25 -13.15 -4.88
C THR A 471 -20.72 -13.07 -5.32
N PHE A 472 -21.03 -12.17 -6.25
CA PHE A 472 -22.36 -12.06 -6.85
C PHE A 472 -22.77 -13.33 -7.59
N ARG A 473 -21.88 -13.91 -8.40
CA ARG A 473 -22.12 -15.19 -9.08
C ARG A 473 -22.44 -16.34 -8.11
N GLN A 474 -21.78 -16.37 -6.95
CA GLN A 474 -21.97 -17.41 -5.94
C GLN A 474 -23.23 -17.20 -5.09
N THR A 475 -23.55 -15.94 -4.78
CA THR A 475 -24.65 -15.58 -3.87
C THR A 475 -25.95 -15.26 -4.59
N GLU A 476 -25.90 -15.05 -5.91
CA GLU A 476 -27.00 -14.62 -6.78
C GLU A 476 -27.69 -13.34 -6.26
N THR A 477 -27.04 -12.59 -5.37
CA THR A 477 -27.60 -11.41 -4.70
C THR A 477 -26.62 -10.23 -4.80
N PRO A 478 -27.05 -9.08 -5.36
CA PRO A 478 -26.16 -7.93 -5.51
C PRO A 478 -25.70 -7.36 -4.17
N SER A 479 -24.39 -7.20 -3.99
CA SER A 479 -23.81 -6.52 -2.84
C SER A 479 -23.79 -5.00 -3.05
N LEU A 480 -23.71 -4.21 -1.97
CA LEU A 480 -23.53 -2.76 -2.09
C LEU A 480 -22.16 -2.39 -2.69
N LEU A 481 -21.11 -3.20 -2.43
CA LEU A 481 -19.81 -3.02 -3.10
C LEU A 481 -19.91 -3.22 -4.61
N LEU A 482 -20.67 -4.21 -5.08
CA LEU A 482 -20.88 -4.45 -6.50
C LEU A 482 -21.49 -3.23 -7.20
N LEU A 483 -22.48 -2.57 -6.56
CA LEU A 483 -23.07 -1.33 -7.09
C LEU A 483 -22.03 -0.20 -7.16
N ILE A 484 -21.25 -0.01 -6.09
CA ILE A 484 -20.23 1.04 -6.00
C ILE A 484 -19.12 0.81 -7.03
N PHE A 485 -18.65 -0.43 -7.16
CA PHE A 485 -17.59 -0.80 -8.09
C PHE A 485 -18.05 -0.69 -9.54
N GLY A 486 -19.30 -1.07 -9.81
CA GLY A 486 -19.96 -0.80 -11.09
C GLY A 486 -20.02 0.70 -11.41
N GLN A 487 -20.38 1.54 -10.44
CA GLN A 487 -20.38 3.00 -10.63
C GLN A 487 -18.98 3.54 -10.90
N ILE A 488 -17.97 3.12 -10.15
CA ILE A 488 -16.59 3.54 -10.36
C ILE A 488 -16.09 3.09 -11.75
N PHE A 489 -16.45 1.88 -12.18
CA PHE A 489 -16.14 1.41 -13.53
C PHE A 489 -16.75 2.32 -14.62
N VAL A 490 -18.01 2.72 -14.43
CA VAL A 490 -18.69 3.69 -15.30
C VAL A 490 -17.96 5.04 -15.28
N ASP A 491 -17.68 5.58 -14.10
CA ASP A 491 -17.01 6.88 -13.92
C ASP A 491 -15.67 6.92 -14.66
N ILE A 492 -14.85 5.86 -14.56
CA ILE A 492 -13.56 5.74 -15.26
C ILE A 492 -13.74 5.82 -16.78
N ASN A 493 -14.70 5.08 -17.33
CA ASN A 493 -14.98 5.07 -18.77
C ASN A 493 -15.49 6.42 -19.27
N LEU A 494 -16.36 7.06 -18.49
CA LEU A 494 -16.94 8.36 -18.77
C LEU A 494 -15.89 9.47 -18.73
N VAL A 495 -14.97 9.45 -17.76
CA VAL A 495 -13.84 10.40 -17.66
C VAL A 495 -12.87 10.25 -18.82
N LEU A 496 -12.49 9.01 -19.17
CA LEU A 496 -11.51 8.75 -20.21
C LEU A 496 -12.09 8.90 -21.62
N GLY A 497 -13.37 8.57 -21.81
CA GLY A 497 -14.04 8.57 -23.11
C GLY A 497 -13.24 7.76 -24.12
N THR A 498 -12.88 8.39 -25.24
CA THR A 498 -12.08 7.78 -26.31
C THR A 498 -10.68 7.34 -25.87
N SER A 499 -10.17 7.86 -24.75
CA SER A 499 -8.86 7.48 -24.23
C SER A 499 -8.86 6.18 -23.42
N ALA A 500 -10.02 5.58 -23.10
CA ALA A 500 -10.07 4.33 -22.34
C ALA A 500 -9.30 3.20 -23.04
N ALA A 501 -9.49 3.05 -24.37
CA ALA A 501 -8.82 2.02 -25.17
C ALA A 501 -7.28 2.16 -25.21
N LYS A 502 -6.72 3.35 -24.92
CA LYS A 502 -5.26 3.55 -24.87
C LYS A 502 -4.59 2.65 -23.84
N ALA A 503 -5.29 2.32 -22.74
CA ALA A 503 -4.76 1.44 -21.71
C ALA A 503 -4.46 0.02 -22.24
N LEU A 504 -5.31 -0.51 -23.12
CA LEU A 504 -5.08 -1.79 -23.77
C LEU A 504 -3.92 -1.73 -24.75
N HIS A 505 -3.81 -0.66 -25.53
CA HIS A 505 -2.67 -0.46 -26.44
C HIS A 505 -1.36 -0.43 -25.66
N HIS A 506 -1.30 0.34 -24.57
CA HIS A 506 -0.13 0.40 -23.71
C HIS A 506 0.23 -0.98 -23.10
N LEU A 507 -0.75 -1.76 -22.64
CA LEU A 507 -0.51 -3.13 -22.18
C LEU A 507 0.09 -4.02 -23.27
N ARG A 508 -0.45 -3.96 -24.51
CA ARG A 508 0.03 -4.76 -25.64
C ARG A 508 1.45 -4.38 -26.04
N ASP A 509 1.73 -3.08 -26.14
CA ASP A 509 3.03 -2.56 -26.55
C ASP A 509 4.12 -2.96 -25.53
N GLU A 510 3.79 -2.89 -24.23
CA GLU A 510 4.72 -3.31 -23.17
C GLU A 510 4.90 -4.83 -23.10
N ALA A 511 3.85 -5.60 -23.35
CA ALA A 511 3.96 -7.06 -23.44
C ALA A 511 4.81 -7.48 -24.65
N ASP A 512 4.64 -6.82 -25.80
CA ASP A 512 5.45 -7.01 -27.01
C ASP A 512 6.92 -6.69 -26.73
N HIS A 513 7.21 -5.53 -26.12
CA HIS A 513 8.57 -5.13 -25.78
C HIS A 513 9.28 -6.12 -24.85
N MET A 514 8.60 -6.56 -23.77
CA MET A 514 9.16 -7.55 -22.84
C MET A 514 9.42 -8.88 -23.56
N LEU A 515 8.49 -9.31 -24.43
CA LEU A 515 8.61 -10.56 -25.19
C LEU A 515 9.80 -10.50 -26.15
N THR A 516 9.88 -9.45 -26.99
CA THR A 516 10.97 -9.25 -27.95
C THR A 516 12.33 -9.17 -27.25
N THR A 517 12.40 -8.54 -26.07
CA THR A 517 13.64 -8.48 -25.30
C THR A 517 14.05 -9.85 -24.76
N LEU A 518 13.10 -10.67 -24.30
CA LEU A 518 13.38 -12.05 -23.86
C LEU A 518 13.69 -13.01 -25.03
N GLU A 519 13.17 -12.74 -26.23
CA GLU A 519 13.53 -13.48 -27.44
C GLU A 519 14.96 -13.14 -27.88
N ARG A 520 15.30 -11.85 -27.94
CA ARG A 520 16.67 -11.37 -28.22
C ARG A 520 17.70 -11.92 -27.24
N ARG A 521 17.31 -12.13 -25.98
CA ARG A 521 18.16 -12.80 -24.97
C ARG A 521 18.64 -14.17 -25.44
N THR A 522 17.72 -14.99 -25.97
CA THR A 522 18.03 -16.35 -26.44
C THR A 522 19.04 -16.35 -27.60
N GLU A 523 19.12 -15.26 -28.37
CA GLU A 523 20.08 -15.11 -29.47
C GLU A 523 21.44 -14.53 -29.03
N THR A 524 21.45 -13.77 -27.92
CA THR A 524 22.63 -13.01 -27.48
C THR A 524 23.43 -13.73 -26.39
N GLU A 525 22.76 -14.45 -25.48
CA GLU A 525 23.41 -15.17 -24.39
C GLU A 525 24.09 -16.47 -24.86
N PRO A 526 25.18 -16.90 -24.20
CA PRO A 526 25.87 -18.12 -24.54
C PRO A 526 25.05 -19.35 -24.15
N ALA A 527 25.22 -20.46 -24.88
CA ALA A 527 24.51 -21.71 -24.60
C ALA A 527 24.79 -22.26 -23.18
N ALA A 528 26.00 -22.02 -22.67
CA ALA A 528 26.38 -22.38 -21.31
C ALA A 528 26.02 -21.26 -20.33
N HIS A 529 25.26 -21.60 -19.29
CA HIS A 529 24.89 -20.66 -18.23
C HIS A 529 25.82 -20.77 -17.01
N PRO A 530 25.96 -19.70 -16.19
CA PRO A 530 26.67 -19.78 -14.92
C PRO A 530 26.04 -20.81 -13.98
N ILE A 531 26.83 -21.43 -13.09
CA ILE A 531 26.33 -22.35 -12.04
C ILE A 531 25.28 -21.66 -11.13
N THR A 532 25.35 -20.34 -11.02
CA THR A 532 24.41 -19.49 -10.28
C THR A 532 23.07 -19.28 -11.00
N TRP A 533 22.87 -19.83 -12.19
CA TRP A 533 21.63 -19.79 -12.96
C TRP A 533 21.02 -21.21 -13.07
N PRO A 534 20.07 -21.56 -12.18
CA PRO A 534 19.40 -22.85 -12.22
C PRO A 534 18.54 -23.03 -13.49
N PRO A 535 18.45 -24.24 -14.06
CA PRO A 535 17.64 -24.53 -15.25
C PRO A 535 16.14 -24.19 -15.08
N GLU A 536 15.61 -24.28 -13.86
CA GLU A 536 14.22 -23.97 -13.52
C GLU A 536 13.85 -22.51 -13.88
N ASN A 537 14.83 -21.61 -13.92
CA ASN A 537 14.58 -20.23 -14.35
C ASN A 537 14.21 -20.14 -15.85
N GLU A 538 14.73 -21.03 -16.70
CA GLU A 538 14.35 -21.05 -18.12
C GLU A 538 12.92 -21.56 -18.32
N GLU A 539 12.47 -22.51 -17.49
CA GLU A 539 11.07 -22.95 -17.48
C GLU A 539 10.14 -21.79 -17.12
N VAL A 540 10.47 -21.04 -16.06
CA VAL A 540 9.74 -19.84 -15.63
C VAL A 540 9.69 -18.79 -16.74
N ILE A 541 10.79 -18.55 -17.44
CA ILE A 541 10.84 -17.60 -18.57
C ILE A 541 10.00 -18.11 -19.74
N GLY A 542 10.02 -19.42 -20.03
CA GLY A 542 9.19 -20.04 -21.05
C GLY A 542 7.70 -19.83 -20.79
N SER A 543 7.23 -20.10 -19.58
CA SER A 543 5.84 -19.83 -19.16
C SER A 543 5.52 -18.34 -19.24
N PHE A 544 6.44 -17.47 -18.85
CA PHE A 544 6.23 -16.01 -18.92
C PHE A 544 6.16 -15.49 -20.36
N LYS A 545 6.99 -15.99 -21.28
CA LYS A 545 6.90 -15.67 -22.73
C LYS A 545 5.53 -16.06 -23.29
N TYR A 546 5.01 -17.22 -22.91
CA TYR A 546 3.68 -17.65 -23.31
C TYR A 546 2.61 -16.67 -22.83
N GLU A 547 2.67 -16.25 -21.57
CA GLU A 547 1.77 -15.23 -21.02
C GLU A 547 1.88 -13.88 -21.75
N LEU A 548 3.11 -13.38 -22.00
CA LEU A 548 3.32 -12.15 -22.75
C LEU A 548 2.74 -12.23 -24.16
N SER A 549 2.87 -13.39 -24.82
CA SER A 549 2.30 -13.61 -26.16
C SER A 549 0.78 -13.53 -26.16
N PHE A 550 0.12 -14.00 -25.10
CA PHE A 550 -1.32 -13.84 -24.90
C PHE A 550 -1.67 -12.36 -24.76
N TRP A 551 -1.02 -11.62 -23.86
CA TRP A 551 -1.34 -10.20 -23.62
C TRP A 551 -1.00 -9.28 -24.79
N ARG A 552 0.07 -9.58 -25.55
CA ARG A 552 0.43 -8.91 -26.80
C ARG A 552 -0.69 -9.02 -27.84
N SER A 553 -1.24 -10.22 -27.99
CA SER A 553 -2.19 -10.56 -29.06
C SER A 553 -3.63 -10.55 -28.61
N VAL A 554 -3.91 -10.18 -27.34
CA VAL A 554 -5.24 -10.25 -26.72
C VAL A 554 -6.22 -9.44 -27.54
N SER A 555 -6.84 -10.09 -28.51
CA SER A 555 -7.94 -9.55 -29.27
C SER A 555 -9.18 -10.12 -28.62
N THR A 556 -10.13 -9.22 -28.40
CA THR A 556 -11.45 -9.38 -27.79
C THR A 556 -12.28 -10.59 -28.26
N ALA A 557 -11.81 -11.54 -29.08
CA ALA A 557 -12.57 -12.71 -29.50
C ALA A 557 -12.32 -13.92 -28.56
N SER A 558 -12.70 -13.83 -27.29
CA SER A 558 -12.78 -15.03 -26.44
C SER A 558 -13.96 -15.87 -26.90
N ARG A 559 -13.70 -17.05 -27.47
CA ARG A 559 -14.74 -18.07 -27.68
C ARG A 559 -15.23 -18.50 -26.31
N VAL A 560 -16.39 -17.99 -25.89
CA VAL A 560 -17.12 -18.57 -24.76
C VAL A 560 -17.45 -20.02 -25.14
N PRO A 561 -17.00 -21.02 -24.35
CA PRO A 561 -17.34 -22.42 -24.62
C PRO A 561 -18.87 -22.58 -24.68
N GLY A 562 -19.39 -23.07 -25.80
CA GLY A 562 -20.83 -23.33 -26.00
C GLY A 562 -21.61 -22.32 -26.86
N GLY A 563 -21.01 -21.21 -27.29
CA GLY A 563 -21.64 -20.26 -28.22
C GLY A 563 -21.36 -20.58 -29.70
N ARG A 564 -22.40 -20.58 -30.56
CA ARG A 564 -22.26 -20.74 -32.03
C ARG A 564 -21.57 -19.55 -32.73
N SER A 565 -21.28 -18.45 -32.04
CA SER A 565 -20.55 -17.29 -32.58
C SER A 565 -19.46 -16.81 -31.62
N ALA A 566 -18.24 -16.55 -32.12
CA ALA A 566 -17.22 -15.84 -31.38
C ALA A 566 -17.75 -14.45 -30.99
N ARG A 567 -17.85 -14.16 -29.69
CA ARG A 567 -18.27 -12.85 -29.19
C ARG A 567 -17.03 -11.97 -29.00
N LYS A 568 -17.16 -10.69 -29.37
CA LYS A 568 -16.14 -9.67 -29.11
C LYS A 568 -16.31 -9.17 -27.66
N ALA A 569 -15.58 -9.73 -26.69
CA ALA A 569 -15.48 -9.26 -25.31
C ALA A 569 -14.82 -7.87 -25.26
N THR A 570 -15.54 -6.85 -24.82
CA THR A 570 -15.07 -5.46 -24.81
C THR A 570 -14.37 -5.05 -23.51
N ILE A 571 -14.31 -5.95 -22.51
CA ILE A 571 -13.77 -5.67 -21.18
C ILE A 571 -12.40 -5.00 -21.21
N PHE A 572 -11.45 -5.47 -22.01
CA PHE A 572 -10.10 -4.90 -22.02
C PHE A 572 -10.04 -3.54 -22.73
N GLU A 573 -10.92 -3.28 -23.69
CA GLU A 573 -11.01 -1.97 -24.36
C GLU A 573 -11.60 -0.90 -23.43
N ARG A 574 -12.39 -1.33 -22.44
CA ARG A 574 -13.20 -0.48 -21.56
C ARG A 574 -12.87 -0.67 -20.07
N ASN A 575 -11.84 -1.43 -19.71
CA ASN A 575 -11.36 -1.58 -18.34
C ASN A 575 -9.88 -1.22 -18.20
N PRO A 576 -9.56 0.09 -18.24
CA PRO A 576 -8.20 0.59 -18.07
C PRO A 576 -7.56 0.16 -16.74
N MET A 577 -8.36 0.03 -15.68
CA MET A 577 -7.89 -0.41 -14.36
C MET A 577 -7.35 -1.84 -14.44
N LEU A 578 -8.12 -2.77 -15.01
CA LEU A 578 -7.68 -4.15 -15.23
C LEU A 578 -6.40 -4.19 -16.09
N CYS A 579 -6.36 -3.45 -17.20
CA CYS A 579 -5.15 -3.38 -18.05
C CYS A 579 -3.92 -2.90 -17.27
N GLY A 580 -4.08 -1.88 -16.41
CA GLY A 580 -2.98 -1.36 -15.60
C GLY A 580 -2.51 -2.33 -14.52
N LEU A 581 -3.41 -3.09 -13.90
CA LEU A 581 -3.05 -4.12 -12.92
C LEU A 581 -2.34 -5.32 -13.57
N VAL A 582 -2.80 -5.75 -14.74
CA VAL A 582 -2.11 -6.78 -15.54
C VAL A 582 -0.72 -6.30 -15.90
N LEU A 583 -0.59 -5.07 -16.42
CA LEU A 583 0.71 -4.49 -16.77
C LEU A 583 1.65 -4.42 -15.56
N PHE A 584 1.13 -4.04 -14.38
CA PHE A 584 1.92 -4.00 -13.16
C PHE A 584 2.44 -5.39 -12.75
N ARG A 585 1.58 -6.42 -12.83
CA ARG A 585 1.98 -7.80 -12.56
C ARG A 585 3.07 -8.27 -13.52
N LEU A 586 2.89 -8.04 -14.83
CA LEU A 586 3.90 -8.39 -15.84
C LEU A 586 5.24 -7.68 -15.57
N ARG A 587 5.21 -6.40 -15.21
CA ARG A 587 6.40 -5.63 -14.84
C ARG A 587 7.13 -6.20 -13.63
N ILE A 588 6.42 -6.54 -12.54
CA ILE A 588 7.06 -7.12 -11.34
C ILE A 588 7.71 -8.47 -11.66
N GLN A 589 7.04 -9.32 -12.43
CA GLN A 589 7.61 -10.61 -12.85
C GLN A 589 8.83 -10.43 -13.73
N TYR A 590 8.75 -9.51 -14.70
CA TYR A 590 9.85 -9.19 -15.59
C TYR A 590 11.07 -8.61 -14.86
N GLN A 591 10.83 -7.73 -13.89
CA GLN A 591 11.87 -7.14 -13.06
C GLN A 591 12.57 -8.22 -12.21
N ASP A 592 11.83 -9.18 -11.66
CA ASP A 592 12.44 -10.31 -10.93
C ASP A 592 13.35 -11.15 -11.83
N ILE A 593 12.91 -11.48 -13.04
CA ILE A 593 13.73 -12.17 -14.04
C ILE A 593 15.00 -11.36 -14.30
N GLY A 594 14.86 -10.05 -14.52
CA GLY A 594 15.99 -9.14 -14.70
C GLY A 594 16.96 -9.13 -13.52
N PHE A 595 16.46 -9.04 -12.29
CA PHE A 595 17.30 -9.10 -11.08
C PHE A 595 18.04 -10.44 -10.94
N LYS A 596 17.38 -11.56 -11.22
CA LYS A 596 18.03 -12.88 -11.19
C LYS A 596 19.13 -12.94 -12.26
N LEU A 597 18.87 -12.46 -13.48
CA LEU A 597 19.85 -12.45 -14.57
C LEU A 597 21.09 -11.63 -14.22
N VAL A 598 20.92 -10.35 -13.87
CA VAL A 598 22.06 -9.46 -13.56
C VAL A 598 22.88 -9.95 -12.36
N ASN A 599 22.25 -10.63 -11.40
CA ASN A 599 22.92 -11.18 -10.23
C ASN A 599 23.61 -12.52 -10.50
N SER A 600 23.02 -13.40 -11.31
CA SER A 600 23.62 -14.69 -11.65
C SER A 600 24.81 -14.53 -12.60
N PHE A 601 24.70 -13.62 -13.57
CA PHE A 601 25.76 -13.32 -14.53
C PHE A 601 26.70 -12.21 -14.07
N ALA A 602 26.38 -11.39 -13.06
CA ALA A 602 27.21 -10.25 -12.61
C ALA A 602 27.60 -9.23 -13.71
N THR A 603 26.91 -9.20 -14.86
CA THR A 603 27.23 -8.32 -15.99
C THR A 603 27.05 -6.86 -15.65
N LEU A 604 25.89 -6.48 -15.10
CA LEU A 604 25.57 -5.09 -14.78
C LEU A 604 26.55 -4.49 -13.77
N LEU A 605 26.76 -5.17 -12.63
CA LEU A 605 27.68 -4.68 -11.60
C LEU A 605 29.11 -4.59 -12.15
N SER A 606 29.60 -5.62 -12.85
CA SER A 606 30.97 -5.60 -13.41
C SER A 606 31.15 -4.49 -14.44
N THR A 607 30.16 -4.25 -15.31
CA THR A 607 30.18 -3.13 -16.25
C THR A 607 30.16 -1.79 -15.54
N ALA A 608 29.41 -1.64 -14.44
CA ALA A 608 29.43 -0.41 -13.63
C ALA A 608 30.84 -0.14 -13.04
N HIS A 609 31.53 -1.19 -12.56
CA HIS A 609 32.93 -1.08 -12.12
C HIS A 609 33.88 -0.71 -13.26
N LEU A 610 33.71 -1.31 -14.44
CA LEU A 610 34.51 -0.98 -15.62
C LEU A 610 34.30 0.48 -16.04
N VAL A 611 33.05 0.93 -16.16
CA VAL A 611 32.70 2.32 -16.53
C VAL A 611 33.30 3.31 -15.54
N ALA A 612 33.20 3.05 -14.23
CA ALA A 612 33.84 3.89 -13.21
C ALA A 612 35.36 3.97 -13.38
N ALA A 613 36.02 2.82 -13.58
CA ALA A 613 37.47 2.79 -13.77
C ALA A 613 37.90 3.49 -15.07
N CYS A 614 37.17 3.34 -16.17
CA CYS A 614 37.44 4.02 -17.42
C CYS A 614 37.27 5.55 -17.29
N ARG A 615 36.20 6.02 -16.63
CA ARG A 615 35.95 7.45 -16.38
C ARG A 615 37.02 8.08 -15.49
N LEU A 616 37.49 7.38 -14.47
CA LEU A 616 38.46 7.90 -13.50
C LEU A 616 39.91 7.79 -13.98
N PHE A 617 40.28 6.70 -14.64
CA PHE A 617 41.69 6.34 -14.89
C PHE A 617 42.01 5.98 -16.35
N GLY A 618 41.01 5.82 -17.21
CA GLY A 618 41.16 5.38 -18.59
C GLY A 618 41.26 6.49 -19.64
N LEU A 619 40.96 7.75 -19.29
CA LEU A 619 40.88 8.87 -20.24
C LEU A 619 42.17 9.67 -20.36
N MET A 620 42.70 9.84 -21.58
CA MET A 620 43.81 10.75 -21.94
C MET A 620 43.55 12.21 -21.49
N PRO A 621 44.58 13.00 -21.12
CA PRO A 621 44.38 14.41 -20.78
C PRO A 621 43.69 15.13 -21.95
N GLY A 622 42.57 15.81 -21.68
CA GLY A 622 41.75 16.47 -22.70
C GLY A 622 40.77 15.56 -23.45
N ALA A 623 40.76 14.25 -23.20
CA ALA A 623 39.76 13.33 -23.75
C ALA A 623 38.54 13.20 -22.81
N SER A 624 37.35 13.11 -23.39
CA SER A 624 36.09 12.86 -22.67
C SER A 624 35.45 11.55 -23.12
N MET A 625 34.86 10.81 -22.18
CA MET A 625 34.00 9.67 -22.49
C MET A 625 32.58 10.16 -22.80
N PRO A 626 31.87 9.56 -23.79
CA PRO A 626 30.43 9.77 -23.95
C PRO A 626 29.66 9.49 -22.66
N SER A 627 28.62 10.26 -22.38
CA SER A 627 27.72 9.99 -21.26
C SER A 627 27.00 8.65 -21.47
N TRP A 628 26.76 7.91 -20.39
CA TRP A 628 25.88 6.74 -20.42
C TRP A 628 24.73 6.94 -19.42
N PRO A 629 23.72 7.75 -19.78
CA PRO A 629 22.59 8.08 -18.91
C PRO A 629 21.92 6.86 -18.26
N ASP A 630 21.73 5.76 -18.99
CA ASP A 630 21.09 4.56 -18.43
C ASP A 630 21.91 3.94 -17.28
N MET A 631 23.24 3.88 -17.41
CA MET A 631 24.12 3.41 -16.32
C MET A 631 24.14 4.39 -15.15
N ASP A 632 24.14 5.70 -15.44
CA ASP A 632 24.07 6.74 -14.41
C ASP A 632 22.76 6.64 -13.60
N LEU A 633 21.64 6.34 -14.26
CA LEU A 633 20.36 6.08 -13.60
C LEU A 633 20.40 4.84 -12.71
N VAL A 634 21.02 3.73 -13.14
CA VAL A 634 21.22 2.53 -12.29
C VAL A 634 22.01 2.88 -11.02
N LEU A 635 23.07 3.69 -11.16
CA LEU A 635 23.87 4.15 -10.03
C LEU A 635 23.05 5.01 -9.04
N ASP A 636 22.10 5.79 -9.55
CA ASP A 636 21.22 6.63 -8.74
C ASP A 636 20.09 5.82 -8.07
N ILE A 637 19.46 4.88 -8.79
CA ILE A 637 18.38 4.00 -8.26
C ILE A 637 18.90 3.14 -7.10
N HIS A 638 20.06 2.49 -7.26
CA HIS A 638 20.57 1.57 -6.23
C HIS A 638 21.55 2.20 -5.25
N GLY A 639 22.06 3.39 -5.57
CA GLY A 639 23.08 4.07 -4.80
C GLY A 639 24.49 3.55 -5.08
N LYS A 640 25.41 4.50 -5.35
CA LYS A 640 26.84 4.22 -5.57
C LYS A 640 27.47 3.46 -4.41
N GLU A 641 27.12 3.80 -3.17
CA GLU A 641 27.69 3.14 -2.00
C GLU A 641 27.34 1.65 -1.95
N ASP A 642 26.12 1.28 -2.36
CA ASP A 642 25.74 -0.11 -2.45
C ASP A 642 26.48 -0.77 -3.62
N ILE A 643 26.40 -0.26 -4.84
CA ILE A 643 27.04 -0.91 -6.00
C ILE A 643 28.54 -1.16 -5.78
N PHE A 644 29.29 -0.20 -5.22
CA PHE A 644 30.74 -0.31 -5.00
C PHE A 644 31.14 -0.91 -3.63
N GLY A 645 30.17 -1.33 -2.81
CA GLY A 645 30.44 -1.98 -1.53
C GLY A 645 31.07 -1.06 -0.48
N GLY A 646 30.80 0.24 -0.52
CA GLY A 646 31.38 1.25 0.36
C GLY A 646 31.62 2.57 -0.36
N LYS A 647 32.77 3.20 -0.12
CA LYS A 647 33.13 4.46 -0.78
C LYS A 647 33.29 4.25 -2.29
N TYR A 648 32.83 5.21 -3.10
CA TYR A 648 33.14 5.26 -4.52
C TYR A 648 34.67 5.30 -4.74
N PRO A 649 35.25 4.52 -5.68
CA PRO A 649 36.70 4.41 -5.82
C PRO A 649 37.39 5.75 -6.10
N ASP A 650 38.46 6.06 -5.36
CA ASP A 650 39.34 7.23 -5.63
C ASP A 650 40.60 6.83 -6.40
N THR A 651 41.03 5.57 -6.29
CA THR A 651 42.24 5.03 -6.92
C THR A 651 41.92 3.76 -7.72
N ILE A 652 42.79 3.41 -8.67
CA ILE A 652 42.64 2.17 -9.44
C ILE A 652 42.71 0.92 -8.54
N ASP A 653 43.48 0.99 -7.45
CA ASP A 653 43.55 -0.05 -6.43
C ASP A 653 42.23 -0.20 -5.68
N ASP A 654 41.57 0.92 -5.36
CA ASP A 654 40.24 0.88 -4.76
C ASP A 654 39.20 0.31 -5.73
N SER A 655 39.29 0.60 -7.04
CA SER A 655 38.44 -0.03 -8.05
C SER A 655 38.63 -1.54 -8.11
N LEU A 656 39.88 -2.02 -8.07
CA LEU A 656 40.19 -3.45 -8.06
C LEU A 656 39.67 -4.14 -6.80
N VAL A 657 39.91 -3.55 -5.63
CA VAL A 657 39.46 -4.09 -4.33
C VAL A 657 37.94 -4.09 -4.25
N SER A 658 37.28 -3.02 -4.72
CA SER A 658 35.83 -2.88 -4.75
C SER A 658 35.20 -3.95 -5.67
N TRP A 659 35.80 -4.23 -6.84
CA TRP A 659 35.35 -5.32 -7.71
C TRP A 659 35.55 -6.72 -7.09
N HIS A 660 36.69 -6.97 -6.43
CA HIS A 660 36.89 -8.24 -5.71
C HIS A 660 35.92 -8.40 -4.53
N TYR A 661 35.59 -7.32 -3.84
CA TYR A 661 34.55 -7.34 -2.81
C TYR A 661 33.19 -7.72 -3.43
N MET A 662 32.83 -7.13 -4.56
CA MET A 662 31.62 -7.47 -5.32
C MET A 662 31.60 -8.94 -5.73
N MET A 663 32.72 -9.52 -6.19
CA MET A 663 32.82 -10.95 -6.53
C MET A 663 32.82 -11.88 -5.30
N GLY A 664 32.78 -11.35 -4.08
CA GLY A 664 32.63 -12.14 -2.85
C GLY A 664 33.93 -12.63 -2.24
N TYR A 665 35.06 -11.95 -2.47
CA TYR A 665 36.32 -12.25 -1.80
C TYR A 665 36.27 -11.82 -0.32
N SER A 666 36.97 -12.56 0.56
CA SER A 666 36.99 -12.26 1.99
C SER A 666 37.73 -10.95 2.30
N THR A 667 37.39 -10.32 3.43
CA THR A 667 38.06 -9.10 3.93
C THR A 667 39.56 -9.29 4.12
N GLU A 668 39.98 -10.50 4.47
CA GLU A 668 41.38 -10.90 4.64
C GLU A 668 42.11 -10.94 3.29
N THR A 669 41.48 -11.49 2.25
CA THR A 669 42.04 -11.51 0.89
C THR A 669 42.11 -10.11 0.30
N LEU A 670 41.08 -9.28 0.52
CA LEU A 670 41.09 -7.88 0.11
C LEU A 670 42.16 -7.07 0.83
N GLY A 671 42.35 -7.30 2.13
CA GLY A 671 43.44 -6.73 2.92
C GLY A 671 44.80 -7.10 2.34
N ALA A 672 45.01 -8.39 2.02
CA ALA A 672 46.26 -8.86 1.41
C ALA A 672 46.51 -8.23 0.03
N LEU A 673 45.50 -8.13 -0.83
CA LEU A 673 45.59 -7.55 -2.18
C LEU A 673 46.07 -6.09 -2.18
N ARG A 674 45.72 -5.32 -1.13
CA ARG A 674 46.21 -3.94 -0.95
C ARG A 674 47.72 -3.85 -0.68
N HIS A 675 48.35 -4.95 -0.24
CA HIS A 675 49.78 -5.00 0.10
C HIS A 675 50.65 -5.70 -0.97
N VAL A 676 50.06 -6.36 -1.97
CA VAL A 676 50.81 -7.07 -3.02
C VAL A 676 51.62 -6.07 -3.86
N GLY A 677 52.95 -6.17 -3.85
CA GLY A 677 53.81 -5.30 -4.68
C GLY A 677 53.90 -3.84 -4.19
N THR A 678 53.60 -3.59 -2.91
CA THR A 678 53.83 -2.32 -2.20
C THR A 678 54.86 -2.50 -1.10
N ASP A 679 55.63 -1.46 -0.76
CA ASP A 679 56.62 -1.50 0.35
C ASP A 679 55.96 -1.43 1.75
N SER A 680 54.63 -1.34 1.81
CA SER A 680 53.88 -1.25 3.06
C SER A 680 53.94 -2.56 3.86
N PRO A 681 54.24 -2.52 5.17
CA PRO A 681 54.34 -3.72 5.99
C PRO A 681 52.99 -4.42 6.11
N ILE A 682 52.97 -5.74 5.90
CA ILE A 682 51.75 -6.57 6.03
C ILE A 682 51.26 -6.50 7.50
N PRO A 683 49.99 -6.10 7.75
CA PRO A 683 49.41 -6.05 9.08
C PRO A 683 49.50 -7.39 9.84
N SER A 684 49.67 -7.32 11.16
CA SER A 684 49.86 -8.50 12.02
C SER A 684 48.73 -9.54 11.89
N TYR A 685 47.48 -9.08 11.71
CA TYR A 685 46.30 -9.94 11.52
C TYR A 685 46.31 -10.75 10.20
N LEU A 686 47.20 -10.43 9.25
CA LEU A 686 47.37 -11.16 7.97
C LEU A 686 48.60 -12.08 7.93
N ARG A 687 49.42 -12.14 8.99
CA ARG A 687 50.71 -12.88 8.99
C ARG A 687 50.59 -14.38 9.29
N ASN A 688 49.55 -14.85 9.97
CA ASN A 688 49.54 -16.16 10.65
C ASN A 688 48.48 -17.19 10.19
N ARG A 689 47.89 -17.10 8.98
CA ARG A 689 46.98 -18.15 8.46
C ARG A 689 47.51 -18.76 7.18
N THR A 690 47.52 -20.10 7.12
CA THR A 690 47.75 -20.89 5.90
C THR A 690 46.77 -20.40 4.84
N ARG A 691 47.35 -19.85 3.77
CA ARG A 691 46.65 -18.95 2.84
C ARG A 691 45.94 -19.76 1.77
N ASP A 692 44.63 -19.68 1.72
CA ASP A 692 43.91 -19.99 0.49
C ASP A 692 43.47 -18.66 -0.15
N ALA A 693 44.07 -18.33 -1.29
CA ALA A 693 43.71 -17.14 -2.07
C ALA A 693 42.26 -17.20 -2.60
N LYS A 694 41.60 -18.36 -2.47
CA LYS A 694 40.20 -18.61 -2.85
C LYS A 694 39.22 -18.47 -1.69
N LEU A 695 39.63 -17.94 -0.53
CA LEU A 695 38.73 -17.73 0.61
C LEU A 695 37.59 -16.77 0.25
N LYS A 696 36.40 -17.34 0.08
CA LYS A 696 35.16 -16.61 -0.18
C LYS A 696 34.65 -15.97 1.12
N SER A 697 34.04 -14.79 0.98
CA SER A 697 33.31 -14.13 2.06
C SER A 697 32.17 -15.02 2.56
N LYS A 698 31.89 -14.96 3.86
CA LYS A 698 30.71 -15.61 4.46
C LYS A 698 29.39 -15.12 3.86
N SER A 699 29.37 -13.89 3.35
CA SER A 699 28.20 -13.29 2.70
C SER A 699 28.05 -13.64 1.22
N GLY A 700 29.05 -14.30 0.62
CA GLY A 700 29.12 -14.55 -0.82
C GLY A 700 29.32 -13.28 -1.65
N ALA A 701 29.13 -13.42 -2.97
CA ALA A 701 29.18 -12.32 -3.92
C ALA A 701 28.07 -11.29 -3.67
N LYS A 702 28.37 -10.02 -3.89
CA LYS A 702 27.41 -8.94 -3.78
C LYS A 702 26.34 -9.08 -4.85
N ARG A 703 25.10 -8.83 -4.44
CA ARG A 703 23.93 -8.83 -5.32
C ARG A 703 23.33 -7.44 -5.37
N LEU A 704 22.84 -7.06 -6.53
CA LEU A 704 21.97 -5.92 -6.71
C LEU A 704 20.67 -6.16 -5.92
N ARG A 705 20.29 -5.18 -5.10
CA ARG A 705 19.10 -5.24 -4.25
C ARG A 705 18.06 -4.27 -4.74
N ASP A 706 16.80 -4.67 -4.62
CA ASP A 706 15.67 -3.76 -4.75
C ASP A 706 15.57 -2.89 -3.49
N HIS A 707 15.58 -1.57 -3.68
CA HIS A 707 15.45 -0.57 -2.62
C HIS A 707 14.06 0.08 -2.60
N SER A 708 13.16 -0.41 -3.44
CA SER A 708 11.75 -0.01 -3.48
C SER A 708 11.09 -0.36 -2.15
N GLN A 709 10.33 0.57 -1.59
CA GLN A 709 9.62 0.43 -0.33
C GLN A 709 8.14 0.10 -0.55
N ILE A 710 7.53 0.61 -1.63
CA ILE A 710 6.13 0.38 -2.00
C ILE A 710 5.99 -0.89 -2.80
N LEU A 711 6.87 -1.13 -3.76
CA LEU A 711 6.80 -2.29 -4.63
C LEU A 711 6.66 -3.61 -3.85
N PRO A 712 7.41 -3.89 -2.77
CA PRO A 712 7.28 -5.15 -2.03
C PRO A 712 5.92 -5.35 -1.34
N ILE A 713 5.21 -4.25 -1.01
CA ILE A 713 3.87 -4.30 -0.41
C ILE A 713 2.92 -4.96 -1.39
N PHE A 714 2.98 -4.52 -2.64
CA PHE A 714 2.10 -4.98 -3.70
C PHE A 714 2.60 -6.25 -4.40
N ALA A 715 3.92 -6.42 -4.52
CA ALA A 715 4.54 -7.51 -5.25
C ALA A 715 4.10 -8.88 -4.74
N ASN A 716 3.99 -9.08 -3.42
CA ASN A 716 3.53 -10.37 -2.87
C ASN A 716 2.12 -10.74 -3.33
N LYS A 717 1.20 -9.76 -3.40
CA LYS A 717 -0.18 -9.99 -3.87
C LYS A 717 -0.19 -10.30 -5.36
N TYR A 718 0.49 -9.51 -6.19
CA TYR A 718 0.44 -9.71 -7.64
C TYR A 718 1.32 -10.87 -8.15
N ARG A 719 2.30 -11.35 -7.35
CA ARG A 719 3.25 -12.40 -7.76
C ARG A 719 2.98 -13.78 -7.20
N SER A 720 2.56 -13.90 -5.94
CA SER A 720 2.60 -15.16 -5.18
C SER A 720 1.25 -15.62 -4.65
N ASN A 721 0.23 -14.76 -4.62
CA ASN A 721 -1.13 -15.08 -4.17
C ASN A 721 -2.09 -14.06 -4.79
N SER A 722 -2.55 -14.30 -6.01
CA SER A 722 -3.61 -13.50 -6.66
C SER A 722 -4.97 -13.77 -6.02
N ILE A 723 -5.05 -13.73 -4.68
CA ILE A 723 -6.32 -13.62 -3.98
C ILE A 723 -6.50 -12.13 -3.72
N ALA A 724 -7.26 -11.48 -4.59
CA ALA A 724 -7.82 -10.17 -4.27
C ALA A 724 -8.64 -10.28 -2.97
N GLY A 725 -8.55 -9.26 -2.11
CA GLY A 725 -8.95 -9.36 -0.70
C GLY A 725 -7.90 -9.90 0.30
N THR A 726 -6.69 -10.31 -0.12
CA THR A 726 -5.56 -10.37 0.84
C THR A 726 -5.24 -8.95 1.27
N THR A 727 -5.70 -8.58 2.47
CA THR A 727 -5.44 -7.27 3.05
C THR A 727 -3.94 -7.06 3.08
N TYR A 728 -3.42 -6.06 2.34
CA TYR A 728 -2.07 -5.59 2.57
C TYR A 728 -1.94 -5.23 4.05
N ASP A 729 -0.81 -5.60 4.68
CA ASP A 729 -0.61 -5.29 6.08
C ASP A 729 -0.56 -3.77 6.25
N ILE A 730 -1.65 -3.20 6.75
CA ILE A 730 -1.82 -1.75 7.00
C ILE A 730 -0.66 -1.22 7.86
N ASN A 731 -0.01 -2.07 8.67
CA ASN A 731 1.16 -1.68 9.45
C ASN A 731 2.42 -1.46 8.59
N ILE A 732 2.56 -2.16 7.45
CA ILE A 732 3.65 -1.95 6.49
C ILE A 732 3.45 -0.60 5.78
N LEU A 733 2.22 -0.34 5.34
CA LEU A 733 1.83 0.95 4.77
C LEU A 733 2.06 2.09 5.79
N GLU A 734 1.71 1.91 7.06
CA GLU A 734 1.97 2.90 8.12
C GLU A 734 3.47 3.22 8.27
N LYS A 735 4.32 2.20 8.32
CA LYS A 735 5.77 2.38 8.45
C LYS A 735 6.32 3.14 7.24
N LEU A 736 5.88 2.76 6.04
CA LEU A 736 6.21 3.45 4.81
C LEU A 736 5.77 4.92 4.86
N PHE A 737 4.55 5.23 5.32
CA PHE A 737 4.06 6.61 5.41
C PHE A 737 4.85 7.45 6.41
N GLN A 738 5.24 6.87 7.55
CA GLN A 738 6.11 7.54 8.51
C GLN A 738 7.48 7.84 7.91
N ASP A 739 8.05 6.90 7.15
CA ASP A 739 9.35 7.05 6.51
C ASP A 739 9.29 8.08 5.35
N ILE A 740 8.24 8.08 4.50
CA ILE A 740 8.01 9.08 3.43
C ILE A 740 7.84 10.49 4.01
N GLN A 741 7.08 10.66 5.10
CA GLN A 741 6.94 11.97 5.75
C GLN A 741 8.24 12.44 6.39
N ALA A 742 8.99 11.54 7.03
CA ALA A 742 10.29 11.87 7.61
C ALA A 742 11.25 12.37 6.52
N ASP A 743 11.30 11.68 5.38
CA ASP A 743 12.15 12.06 4.24
C ASP A 743 11.72 13.41 3.64
N ARG A 744 10.40 13.71 3.55
CA ARG A 744 9.91 15.04 3.12
C ARG A 744 10.29 16.17 4.08
N LEU A 745 10.24 15.92 5.39
CA LEU A 745 10.62 16.90 6.41
C LEU A 745 12.14 17.15 6.42
N ASP A 746 12.94 16.12 6.13
CA ASP A 746 14.40 16.23 6.00
C ASP A 746 14.80 16.92 4.68
N ALA A 747 14.07 16.69 3.58
CA ALA A 747 14.30 17.40 2.31
C ALA A 747 14.12 18.93 2.42
N GLY A 748 13.23 19.39 3.30
CA GLY A 748 13.04 20.82 3.62
C GLY A 748 14.18 21.45 4.43
N ARG A 749 15.09 20.65 5.00
CA ARG A 749 16.22 21.09 5.85
C ARG A 749 17.58 20.89 5.14
N LYS A 750 17.69 21.42 3.91
CA LYS A 750 18.94 21.63 3.12
C LYS A 750 19.71 20.37 2.66
N GLY A 751 19.99 20.37 1.35
CA GLY A 751 21.34 20.20 0.77
C GLY A 751 22.08 18.90 1.06
N TYR A 752 21.94 17.94 0.14
CA TYR A 752 22.85 16.83 -0.18
C TYR A 752 23.96 16.55 0.86
N ARG A 753 23.65 15.75 1.88
CA ARG A 753 24.64 14.94 2.60
C ARG A 753 24.09 13.55 2.86
N SER A 754 24.61 12.59 2.09
CA SER A 754 24.56 11.16 2.40
C SER A 754 25.18 10.93 3.79
N SER A 755 24.35 10.59 4.77
CA SER A 755 24.77 9.83 5.96
C SER A 755 23.53 9.28 6.66
N ARG A 756 22.97 8.17 6.13
CA ARG A 756 21.98 7.35 6.83
C ARG A 756 22.66 6.58 7.97
N ASN A 757 23.00 7.27 9.05
CA ASN A 757 23.31 6.65 10.35
C ASN A 757 23.16 7.63 11.52
N ILE A 758 22.12 8.48 11.49
CA ILE A 758 21.71 9.20 12.69
C ILE A 758 20.73 8.32 13.45
N LYS A 759 21.19 7.73 14.56
CA LYS A 759 20.30 7.21 15.61
C LYS A 759 19.58 8.39 16.25
N ILE A 760 18.60 8.95 15.54
CA ILE A 760 17.64 9.88 16.15
C ILE A 760 16.87 9.04 17.15
N ARG A 761 17.08 9.36 18.43
CA ARG A 761 16.29 8.83 19.54
C ARG A 761 14.84 9.25 19.28
N ARG A 762 14.10 8.41 18.55
CA ARG A 762 12.68 8.61 18.23
C ARG A 762 11.95 8.76 19.56
N GLU A 763 11.61 9.98 19.94
CA GLU A 763 10.61 10.22 20.95
C GLU A 763 9.35 9.53 20.45
N ARG A 764 8.95 8.45 21.13
CA ARG A 764 7.65 7.83 20.90
C ARG A 764 6.60 8.85 21.32
N LYS A 765 6.19 9.72 20.41
CA LYS A 765 4.90 10.40 20.55
C LYS A 765 3.88 9.28 20.70
N HIS A 766 3.20 9.22 21.84
CA HIS A 766 2.20 8.21 22.18
C HIS A 766 0.95 8.25 21.27
N ARG A 767 1.01 8.97 20.14
CA ARG A 767 -0.11 9.31 19.26
C ARG A 767 0.36 9.13 17.83
N SER A 768 -0.16 8.10 17.17
CA SER A 768 0.06 7.86 15.74
C SER A 768 -0.84 8.81 14.92
N PRO A 769 -0.32 9.44 13.85
CA PRO A 769 -1.16 10.19 12.92
C PRO A 769 -2.22 9.28 12.29
N LYS A 770 -3.41 9.82 12.03
CA LYS A 770 -4.51 9.15 11.32
C LYS A 770 -4.65 9.77 9.94
N TYR A 771 -4.96 8.96 8.96
CA TYR A 771 -5.08 9.31 7.56
C TYR A 771 -6.51 9.05 7.06
N SER A 772 -7.07 9.94 6.24
CA SER A 772 -8.30 9.63 5.50
C SER A 772 -8.01 8.63 4.37
N ILE A 773 -9.04 8.03 3.78
CA ILE A 773 -8.88 7.19 2.57
C ILE A 773 -8.32 8.05 1.42
N LEU A 774 -8.69 9.32 1.33
CA LEU A 774 -8.17 10.25 0.32
C LEU A 774 -6.68 10.53 0.51
N GLN A 775 -6.25 10.85 1.73
CA GLN A 775 -4.84 11.05 2.04
C GLN A 775 -4.00 9.81 1.72
N MET A 776 -4.54 8.62 1.98
CA MET A 776 -3.93 7.34 1.61
C MET A 776 -3.76 7.21 0.10
N ILE A 777 -4.80 7.50 -0.68
CA ILE A 777 -4.76 7.50 -2.15
C ILE A 777 -3.66 8.46 -2.64
N SER A 778 -3.66 9.71 -2.18
CA SER A 778 -2.67 10.71 -2.63
C SER A 778 -1.23 10.33 -2.24
N LEU A 779 -1.03 9.69 -1.08
CA LEU A 779 0.29 9.21 -0.66
C LEU A 779 0.75 7.99 -1.46
N LEU A 780 -0.15 7.06 -1.77
CA LEU A 780 0.13 5.90 -2.62
C LEU A 780 0.50 6.34 -4.04
N GLU A 781 -0.23 7.30 -4.61
CA GLU A 781 0.08 7.91 -5.90
C GLU A 781 1.50 8.50 -5.88
N ALA A 782 1.79 9.38 -4.91
CA ALA A 782 3.10 10.02 -4.82
C ALA A 782 4.25 9.02 -4.59
N GLY A 783 3.98 7.96 -3.85
CA GLY A 783 4.96 6.92 -3.57
C GLY A 783 5.23 6.01 -4.78
N LEU A 784 4.19 5.58 -5.50
CA LEU A 784 4.34 4.81 -6.74
C LEU A 784 5.06 5.64 -7.81
N GLU A 785 4.78 6.94 -7.89
CA GLU A 785 5.52 7.87 -8.77
C GLU A 785 7.00 7.98 -8.37
N ALA A 786 7.32 8.03 -7.08
CA ALA A 786 8.71 8.05 -6.61
C ALA A 786 9.49 6.77 -6.98
N GLU A 787 8.82 5.63 -7.06
CA GLU A 787 9.43 4.33 -7.42
C GLU A 787 9.26 3.98 -8.90
N THR A 788 8.62 4.84 -9.70
CA THR A 788 8.29 4.55 -11.11
C THR A 788 9.55 4.28 -11.94
N ALA A 789 10.65 4.98 -11.69
CA ALA A 789 11.92 4.72 -12.38
C ALA A 789 12.47 3.31 -12.08
N SER A 790 12.36 2.84 -10.83
CA SER A 790 12.77 1.48 -10.44
C SER A 790 11.91 0.42 -11.12
N ILE A 791 10.59 0.65 -11.16
CA ILE A 791 9.59 -0.28 -11.73
C ILE A 791 9.70 -0.36 -13.26
N ARG A 792 9.98 0.76 -13.93
CA ARG A 792 10.01 0.84 -15.40
C ARG A 792 11.37 0.51 -16.03
N PHE A 793 12.46 0.49 -15.26
CA PHE A 793 13.79 0.20 -15.78
C PHE A 793 13.90 -1.27 -16.23
N ASP A 794 14.35 -1.52 -17.46
CA ASP A 794 14.44 -2.87 -18.01
C ASP A 794 15.83 -3.45 -17.75
N TYR A 795 15.93 -4.20 -16.65
CA TYR A 795 17.16 -4.87 -16.25
C TYR A 795 17.57 -6.00 -17.20
N VAL A 796 16.65 -6.58 -17.99
CA VAL A 796 16.98 -7.61 -18.98
C VAL A 796 17.63 -6.95 -20.19
N SER A 797 17.05 -5.89 -20.73
CA SER A 797 17.65 -5.06 -21.79
C SER A 797 19.02 -4.52 -21.36
N MET A 798 19.14 -4.04 -20.12
CA MET A 798 20.41 -3.55 -19.57
C MET A 798 21.44 -4.68 -19.43
N HIS A 799 21.02 -5.88 -19.01
CA HIS A 799 21.87 -7.06 -18.98
C HIS A 799 22.47 -7.36 -20.36
N LEU A 800 21.65 -7.38 -21.42
CA LEU A 800 22.09 -7.67 -22.79
C LEU A 800 23.10 -6.64 -23.31
N ARG A 801 22.89 -5.35 -23.03
CA ARG A 801 23.83 -4.29 -23.42
C ARG A 801 25.14 -4.38 -22.66
N CYS A 802 25.07 -4.66 -21.35
CA CYS A 802 26.27 -4.94 -20.56
C CYS A 802 27.03 -6.16 -21.10
N PHE A 803 26.33 -7.22 -21.47
CA PHE A 803 26.91 -8.42 -22.05
C PHE A 803 27.64 -8.11 -23.37
N SER A 804 26.98 -7.41 -24.30
CA SER A 804 27.56 -7.00 -25.59
C SER A 804 28.84 -6.16 -25.43
N ILE A 805 28.84 -5.22 -24.49
CA ILE A 805 30.01 -4.38 -24.20
C ILE A 805 31.16 -5.22 -23.63
N LEU A 806 30.88 -6.10 -22.66
CA LEU A 806 31.89 -6.95 -22.06
C LEU A 806 32.52 -7.91 -23.08
N ASP A 807 31.73 -8.43 -24.03
CA ASP A 807 32.26 -9.27 -25.10
C ASP A 807 33.17 -8.48 -26.06
N LYS A 808 32.77 -7.27 -26.47
CA LYS A 808 33.64 -6.38 -27.27
C LYS A 808 34.94 -6.05 -26.55
N VAL A 809 34.88 -5.78 -25.25
CA VAL A 809 36.05 -5.52 -24.41
C VAL A 809 36.94 -6.78 -24.32
N ARG A 810 36.35 -7.96 -24.11
CA ARG A 810 37.06 -9.25 -24.14
C ARG A 810 37.80 -9.43 -25.45
N LEU A 811 37.14 -9.27 -26.60
CA LEU A 811 37.74 -9.41 -27.92
C LEU A 811 38.96 -8.49 -28.10
N SER A 812 38.86 -7.23 -27.65
CA SER A 812 39.98 -6.28 -27.71
C SER A 812 41.17 -6.66 -26.83
N ALA A 813 40.93 -7.33 -25.71
CA ALA A 813 41.95 -7.71 -24.74
C ALA A 813 42.43 -9.16 -24.90
N HIS A 814 41.79 -9.97 -25.74
CA HIS A 814 41.92 -11.42 -25.77
C HIS A 814 43.36 -11.89 -25.98
N GLU A 815 44.02 -11.42 -27.04
CA GLU A 815 45.40 -11.81 -27.37
C GLU A 815 46.37 -11.50 -26.23
N TYR A 816 46.21 -10.32 -25.62
CA TYR A 816 47.06 -9.90 -24.51
C TYR A 816 46.81 -10.77 -23.25
N ILE A 817 45.56 -11.00 -22.87
CA ILE A 817 45.24 -11.82 -21.69
C ILE A 817 45.73 -13.25 -21.90
N THR A 818 45.51 -13.83 -23.08
CA THR A 818 46.00 -15.15 -23.45
C THR A 818 47.53 -15.24 -23.34
N SER A 819 48.26 -14.20 -23.76
CA SER A 819 49.73 -14.17 -23.64
C SER A 819 50.25 -14.12 -22.19
N LYS A 820 49.47 -13.59 -21.25
CA LYS A 820 49.89 -13.37 -19.85
C LYS A 820 49.34 -14.39 -18.87
N VAL A 821 48.11 -14.83 -19.06
CA VAL A 821 47.36 -15.69 -18.16
C VAL A 821 47.19 -17.10 -18.75
N GLY A 822 47.16 -17.22 -20.08
CA GLY A 822 46.91 -18.46 -20.80
C GLY A 822 45.57 -18.45 -21.54
N PRO A 823 45.34 -19.39 -22.48
CA PRO A 823 44.12 -19.43 -23.29
C PRO A 823 42.86 -19.76 -22.47
N ASP A 824 43.00 -20.50 -21.37
CA ASP A 824 41.90 -20.95 -20.51
C ASP A 824 41.60 -19.95 -19.36
N TYR A 825 41.77 -18.65 -19.59
CA TYR A 825 41.51 -17.62 -18.58
C TYR A 825 40.00 -17.41 -18.29
N LEU A 826 39.12 -17.98 -19.12
CA LEU A 826 37.68 -18.10 -18.93
C LEU A 826 37.28 -19.56 -19.18
N ASP A 827 36.45 -20.14 -18.30
CA ASP A 827 35.93 -21.49 -18.50
C ASP A 827 34.88 -21.55 -19.62
N ASN A 828 34.10 -20.47 -19.81
CA ASN A 828 33.15 -20.28 -20.90
C ASN A 828 32.71 -18.81 -21.01
N ASP A 829 31.92 -18.49 -22.04
CA ASP A 829 31.41 -17.14 -22.31
C ASP A 829 30.44 -16.61 -21.23
N SER A 830 29.94 -17.44 -20.31
CA SER A 830 29.17 -16.92 -19.17
C SER A 830 30.05 -16.21 -18.12
N GLN A 831 31.37 -16.35 -18.23
CA GLN A 831 32.37 -15.72 -17.35
C GLN A 831 32.91 -14.38 -17.86
N LEU A 832 32.29 -13.76 -18.88
CA LEU A 832 32.65 -12.41 -19.35
C LEU A 832 32.93 -11.37 -18.25
N PRO A 833 32.19 -11.30 -17.13
CA PRO A 833 32.47 -10.34 -16.06
C PRO A 833 33.90 -10.42 -15.48
N TYR A 834 34.54 -11.60 -15.50
CA TYR A 834 35.90 -11.78 -14.98
C TYR A 834 36.95 -11.03 -15.81
N VAL A 835 36.65 -10.69 -17.07
CA VAL A 835 37.50 -9.84 -17.92
C VAL A 835 37.73 -8.47 -17.27
N VAL A 836 36.70 -7.93 -16.59
CA VAL A 836 36.83 -6.66 -15.85
C VAL A 836 37.87 -6.78 -14.74
N GLY A 837 37.83 -7.88 -13.98
CA GLY A 837 38.83 -8.18 -12.94
C GLY A 837 40.25 -8.20 -13.51
N GLN A 838 40.46 -8.85 -14.65
CA GLN A 838 41.76 -8.91 -15.33
C GLN A 838 42.25 -7.52 -15.77
N ILE A 839 41.37 -6.72 -16.38
CA ILE A 839 41.70 -5.35 -16.82
C ILE A 839 42.08 -4.48 -15.62
N LEU A 840 41.29 -4.51 -14.54
CA LEU A 840 41.57 -3.77 -13.31
C LEU A 840 42.88 -4.23 -12.67
N GLN A 841 43.16 -5.54 -12.71
CA GLN A 841 44.39 -6.11 -12.15
C GLN A 841 45.62 -5.61 -12.91
N PHE A 842 45.61 -5.66 -14.25
CA PHE A 842 46.68 -5.07 -15.06
C PHE A 842 46.79 -3.55 -14.84
N ALA A 843 45.65 -2.86 -14.67
CA ALA A 843 45.63 -1.44 -14.40
C ALA A 843 46.24 -1.05 -13.06
N ALA A 844 45.98 -1.81 -11.99
CA ALA A 844 46.59 -1.60 -10.69
C ALA A 844 48.08 -1.99 -10.64
N PHE A 845 48.48 -3.03 -11.37
CA PHE A 845 49.90 -3.45 -11.42
C PHE A 845 50.78 -2.56 -12.29
N SER A 846 50.25 -1.88 -13.31
CA SER A 846 51.05 -1.04 -14.21
C SER A 846 51.81 0.08 -13.46
N PRO A 847 51.16 0.87 -12.57
CA PRO A 847 51.88 1.80 -11.72
C PRO A 847 52.89 1.08 -10.82
N ARG A 848 52.48 0.00 -10.11
CA ARG A 848 53.33 -0.72 -9.13
C ARG A 848 54.65 -1.20 -9.76
N ALA A 849 54.58 -1.80 -10.95
CA ALA A 849 55.75 -2.24 -11.71
C ALA A 849 56.67 -1.07 -12.09
N ALA A 850 56.12 0.10 -12.42
CA ALA A 850 56.93 1.27 -12.74
C ALA A 850 57.62 1.90 -11.52
N ALA A 851 57.02 1.81 -10.32
CA ALA A 851 57.70 2.21 -9.08
C ALA A 851 58.88 1.29 -8.76
N GLN A 852 58.71 -0.02 -8.94
CA GLN A 852 59.80 -1.00 -8.77
C GLN A 852 60.97 -0.73 -9.73
N ASN A 853 60.68 -0.22 -10.94
CA ASN A 853 61.68 0.18 -11.93
C ASN A 853 62.19 1.64 -11.77
N ARG A 854 61.91 2.31 -10.63
CA ARG A 854 62.38 3.67 -10.29
C ARG A 854 61.96 4.78 -11.26
N ILE A 855 60.82 4.65 -11.95
CA ILE A 855 60.25 5.72 -12.78
C ILE A 855 59.62 6.77 -11.85
N LYS A 856 60.07 8.04 -11.93
CA LYS A 856 59.63 9.13 -11.04
C LYS A 856 58.16 9.49 -11.29
N ARG A 857 57.38 9.56 -10.20
CA ARG A 857 55.92 9.82 -10.22
C ARG A 857 55.52 11.26 -9.86
N GLU A 858 56.44 12.09 -9.36
CA GLU A 858 56.19 13.50 -9.00
C GLU A 858 57.40 14.39 -9.36
N GLY A 859 57.15 15.66 -9.72
CA GLY A 859 58.14 16.65 -10.18
C GLY A 859 57.92 17.12 -11.62
N ARG A 860 58.78 18.05 -12.12
CA ARG A 860 58.69 18.60 -13.49
C ARG A 860 58.83 17.54 -14.61
N ASP A 861 59.35 16.35 -14.28
CA ASP A 861 59.57 15.22 -15.19
C ASP A 861 58.71 13.98 -14.86
N ALA A 862 57.59 14.14 -14.14
CA ALA A 862 56.72 13.03 -13.75
C ALA A 862 55.96 12.44 -14.96
N VAL A 863 56.10 11.13 -15.19
CA VAL A 863 55.37 10.42 -16.25
C VAL A 863 54.05 9.90 -15.69
N VAL A 864 52.93 10.28 -16.30
CA VAL A 864 51.60 9.75 -15.96
C VAL A 864 51.50 8.31 -16.47
N ILE A 865 51.52 7.34 -15.56
CA ILE A 865 51.52 5.92 -15.90
C ILE A 865 50.10 5.41 -15.99
N ARG A 866 49.69 4.96 -17.18
CA ARG A 866 48.35 4.46 -17.45
C ARG A 866 48.41 3.09 -18.09
N SER A 867 47.44 2.27 -17.77
CA SER A 867 47.32 0.95 -18.37
C SER A 867 46.77 1.05 -19.78
N GLN A 868 47.54 0.55 -20.74
CA GLN A 868 47.11 0.43 -22.13
C GLN A 868 45.80 -0.37 -22.24
N ARG A 869 45.64 -1.42 -21.44
CA ARG A 869 44.42 -2.25 -21.45
C ARG A 869 43.18 -1.47 -21.00
N LEU A 870 43.32 -0.62 -19.98
CA LEU A 870 42.22 0.22 -19.53
C LEU A 870 41.89 1.31 -20.55
N MET A 871 42.89 1.87 -21.25
CA MET A 871 42.67 2.84 -22.33
C MET A 871 41.98 2.22 -23.55
N GLU A 872 42.35 0.99 -23.94
CA GLU A 872 41.66 0.26 -25.01
C GLU A 872 40.22 -0.06 -24.64
N ALA A 873 39.97 -0.54 -23.41
CA ALA A 873 38.60 -0.76 -22.91
C ALA A 873 37.78 0.55 -22.89
N THR A 874 38.42 1.68 -22.53
CA THR A 874 37.81 3.02 -22.57
C THR A 874 37.43 3.40 -24.01
N GLN A 875 38.29 3.12 -24.98
CA GLN A 875 38.03 3.38 -26.40
C GLN A 875 36.90 2.51 -26.93
N VAL A 876 36.89 1.20 -26.64
CA VAL A 876 35.83 0.28 -27.04
C VAL A 876 34.48 0.72 -26.49
N LEU A 877 34.41 1.05 -25.20
CA LEU A 877 33.20 1.56 -24.56
C LEU A 877 32.74 2.88 -25.21
N GLY A 878 33.66 3.81 -25.45
CA GLY A 878 33.36 5.10 -26.08
C GLY A 878 32.93 4.99 -27.55
N ASN A 879 33.44 4.00 -28.30
CA ASN A 879 33.01 3.73 -29.67
C ASN A 879 31.60 3.11 -29.67
N TYR A 880 31.38 2.11 -28.81
CA TYR A 880 30.06 1.48 -28.68
C TYR A 880 28.96 2.52 -28.42
N LEU A 881 29.14 3.38 -27.41
CA LEU A 881 28.14 4.39 -27.04
C LEU A 881 27.88 5.42 -28.16
N ARG A 882 28.88 5.73 -28.99
CA ARG A 882 28.73 6.67 -30.12
C ARG A 882 28.07 6.03 -31.34
N GLU A 883 28.39 4.77 -31.62
CA GLU A 883 27.95 4.08 -32.83
C GLU A 883 26.54 3.51 -32.70
N THR A 884 26.17 3.02 -31.52
CA THR A 884 24.88 2.32 -31.33
C THR A 884 23.77 3.23 -30.81
N GLY A 885 24.11 4.35 -30.16
CA GLY A 885 23.11 5.20 -29.50
C GLY A 885 22.43 4.54 -28.28
N GLU A 886 22.97 3.43 -27.77
CA GLU A 886 22.38 2.61 -26.70
C GLU A 886 22.58 3.18 -25.29
N GLY A 887 23.16 4.39 -25.18
CA GLY A 887 23.47 5.03 -23.90
C GLY A 887 22.26 5.59 -23.15
N ASP A 888 21.16 5.87 -23.84
CA ASP A 888 19.95 6.47 -23.26
C ASP A 888 18.65 5.78 -23.71
N ALA A 889 18.75 4.53 -24.18
CA ALA A 889 17.62 3.78 -24.71
C ALA A 889 16.52 3.55 -23.66
N GLU A 890 16.90 3.27 -22.41
CA GLU A 890 15.93 3.04 -21.33
C GLU A 890 15.26 4.33 -20.90
N ILE A 891 16.05 5.39 -20.72
CA ILE A 891 15.53 6.71 -20.35
C ILE A 891 14.59 7.25 -21.43
N LYS A 892 14.94 7.09 -22.72
CA LYS A 892 14.04 7.45 -23.83
C LYS A 892 12.75 6.65 -23.78
N ARG A 893 12.83 5.33 -23.56
CA ARG A 893 11.62 4.49 -23.44
C ARG A 893 10.73 4.96 -22.30
N MET A 894 11.30 5.22 -21.12
CA MET A 894 10.53 5.67 -19.96
C MET A 894 9.86 7.04 -20.13
N ARG A 895 10.37 7.89 -21.04
CA ARG A 895 9.83 9.24 -21.34
C ARG A 895 8.79 9.26 -22.47
N ASN A 896 8.79 8.27 -23.37
CA ASN A 896 7.95 8.24 -24.57
C ASN A 896 6.57 7.58 -24.34
N VAL A 897 6.16 7.39 -23.09
CA VAL A 897 4.95 6.65 -22.67
C VAL A 897 4.01 7.51 -21.86
#